data_AF-A0A9D8FQH4-F1
#
_entry.id   AF-A0A9D8FQH4-F1
#
_cell.length_a   1.000
_cell.length_b   1.000
_cell.length_c   1.000
_cell.angle_alpha   90.00
_cell.angle_beta   90.00
_cell.angle_gamma   90.00
#
_symmetry.space_group_name_H-M   'P 1'
#
loop_
_entity.id
_entity.type
_entity.pdbx_description
1 polymer ?
#
loop_
_entity_poly.entity_id
_entity_poly.type
_entity_poly.pdbx_seq_one_letter_code
_entity_poly.pdbx_strand_id
1 'polypeptide(L)'
;MISKKICLVLIIIGLFVVLFTVCSKLKDQPTKPILQIPGSDVHQTDWLDTLSTNFHGKYIKGQSWDLTSCYKCHGKNYAGGSSGKSCNIEACHSGTPEACTTCHGGYNNSTGAPPKDINNNYGTRASGVGAHNAHLTKSKWGNSLDCSDCHLTPKKLNDEGHIDSDLPAEVVWGEFAKTGNLTPNYSDTTCSNVYCHGGSLSDGTMTSPKWNQQDSLTCDACHGLPPSSGAHDKHVTESQPNCEICHVGYLKNTEVNQDTHIDGKIDVELSATFGGSYANGICSNVSCHGSGNTPSWFTLGGTGCAWCHGGIDNNTGAPPYDLHGNTSTSSRGVGAHTAHVASPQWIEPLDCSECHIKPAQVNWPGHVDSDRPVEITWGDRSKTDGLSPEWDGTKCNNIYCHGNSLTDGNNQNPLWTDDQDLTCDACHGVAPNTGGHTSHTVDYRIECMICHDGYAKNSVNKQVHVNGNRDVQMFELGGGNYENETCSDVICHGSKQTPNWNSTADFICTSCHGGFENETGAPPNDIHGNTSKTATGVGAHSAHVDNPKWSRVFDCSDCHIRPSQISDETHIDGDFQAEITWGEFSKTGDLTPEWNGTNCENVYCHGATLPDGSDVKPEWTSTEDMSCDACHGMPPKTGAHEECVEESNLDCNVCHEGYSKNSEVNEILHLNGKIDVVFPEAIGGTYGNKICSNVICHGVKDTSPWDQDVELSCISCHGGTDNSTGAPPIDLKGNSLKTDGNVGAHTAHVGNPRWSRALYCDECHIKPTNISDQWHIDIFPPAEITWGDLAKSDQQTPNYDGTTCTNIYCHGSSLSDGENNNPNWRGTESMTCESCHGQPPETGAHEEHTEDGKFDCNICHDGYLKNSGVNVQYHINGNKDVRFNEAVGGTYSDGKCLNTACHGSSNPPSWTEDADFSCISCHGGMDNDSGAPPYDMSGNFATTAKGVGAHSIHITGDSLSDGMDCVQCHIKPHEVGDQDHIDANLLPAEITWGNLAKMDEATPSWDGVNTCSNVYCHGEFELGNKDNNPLWTQVDETQATCESCHMLPPPSPHLDNAQCSLCHGNIVDENRKIIDKSKHVNGQTDF
;
A
#
# COMPACT_ATOMS: atom_id res chain seq x y z
N MET A 1 -58.08 49.31 11.31
CA MET A 1 -58.32 48.87 12.70
C MET A 1 -59.09 47.56 12.70
N ILE A 2 -59.02 46.81 13.79
CA ILE A 2 -59.72 45.53 14.01
C ILE A 2 -61.24 45.68 13.83
N SER A 3 -61.84 44.89 12.94
CA SER A 3 -62.92 43.91 13.27
C SER A 3 -63.31 43.17 11.97
N LYS A 4 -63.21 41.83 11.85
CA LYS A 4 -63.96 40.80 12.58
C LYS A 4 -65.48 41.09 12.54
N LYS A 5 -66.37 40.19 12.18
CA LYS A 5 -66.27 38.74 11.98
C LYS A 5 -67.61 38.24 11.39
N ILE A 6 -67.60 37.08 10.74
CA ILE A 6 -68.57 35.99 10.99
C ILE A 6 -70.03 36.45 11.20
N CYS A 7 -70.70 36.82 10.11
CA CYS A 7 -72.08 36.40 9.87
C CYS A 7 -72.20 35.99 8.38
N LEU A 8 -71.40 35.03 7.92
CA LEU A 8 -71.49 33.59 8.24
C LEU A 8 -72.78 33.01 7.65
N VAL A 9 -72.60 31.98 6.82
CA VAL A 9 -73.46 30.79 6.74
C VAL A 9 -74.89 30.97 7.29
N LEU A 10 -75.86 31.08 6.39
CA LEU A 10 -76.54 29.88 5.89
C LEU A 10 -76.83 30.06 4.38
N ILE A 11 -76.20 29.30 3.48
CA ILE A 11 -76.39 27.85 3.15
C ILE A 11 -77.49 27.70 2.08
N ILE A 12 -77.19 27.18 0.88
CA ILE A 12 -77.09 25.75 0.45
C ILE A 12 -78.49 25.05 0.51
N ILE A 13 -78.59 23.78 0.07
CA ILE A 13 -79.69 22.82 0.31
C ILE A 13 -80.79 22.70 -0.80
N GLY A 14 -80.80 23.54 -1.84
CA GLY A 14 -81.75 23.43 -2.98
C GLY A 14 -81.07 23.41 -4.36
N LEU A 15 -80.24 22.42 -4.72
CA LEU A 15 -80.62 21.11 -5.32
C LEU A 15 -81.51 21.24 -6.58
N PHE A 16 -81.05 20.88 -7.80
CA PHE A 16 -80.84 19.54 -8.41
C PHE A 16 -82.05 19.04 -9.26
N VAL A 17 -81.79 18.02 -10.10
CA VAL A 17 -82.75 17.12 -10.82
C VAL A 17 -83.34 17.59 -12.19
N VAL A 18 -83.39 16.66 -13.17
CA VAL A 18 -83.98 16.71 -14.55
C VAL A 18 -83.25 17.62 -15.56
N LEU A 19 -82.39 17.20 -16.51
CA LEU A 19 -82.01 15.92 -17.18
C LEU A 19 -82.88 15.37 -18.36
N PHE A 20 -82.24 15.29 -19.56
CA PHE A 20 -82.38 14.28 -20.66
C PHE A 20 -83.63 14.34 -21.57
N THR A 21 -83.66 14.08 -22.90
CA THR A 21 -82.72 13.60 -23.99
C THR A 21 -82.96 14.44 -25.29
N VAL A 22 -82.51 14.23 -26.56
CA VAL A 22 -82.00 13.13 -27.44
C VAL A 22 -81.10 13.73 -28.57
N CYS A 23 -80.49 12.95 -29.50
CA CYS A 23 -79.59 13.43 -30.58
C CYS A 23 -79.86 12.89 -32.01
N SER A 24 -79.46 13.64 -33.06
CA SER A 24 -79.11 13.14 -34.42
C SER A 24 -78.18 14.13 -35.17
N LYS A 25 -77.72 13.83 -36.42
CA LYS A 25 -76.43 14.32 -36.97
C LYS A 25 -76.48 15.33 -38.13
N LEU A 26 -75.78 16.47 -37.95
CA LEU A 26 -75.20 17.45 -38.91
C LEU A 26 -75.59 17.46 -40.41
N LYS A 27 -76.18 18.59 -40.87
CA LYS A 27 -75.65 19.41 -41.97
C LYS A 27 -76.20 20.86 -41.97
N ASP A 28 -75.64 21.71 -42.83
CA ASP A 28 -75.56 23.17 -42.70
C ASP A 28 -76.87 24.00 -42.70
N GLN A 29 -76.84 25.09 -41.92
CA GLN A 29 -77.44 26.44 -42.12
C GLN A 29 -78.87 26.53 -42.72
N PRO A 30 -79.82 27.13 -41.99
CA PRO A 30 -79.84 28.61 -42.01
C PRO A 30 -80.09 29.29 -40.63
N THR A 31 -80.05 30.62 -40.65
CA THR A 31 -80.05 31.49 -39.46
C THR A 31 -81.42 31.75 -38.81
N LYS A 32 -81.36 32.12 -37.51
CA LYS A 32 -82.41 32.80 -36.69
C LYS A 32 -83.58 31.92 -36.22
N PRO A 33 -84.26 32.27 -35.09
CA PRO A 33 -84.25 33.55 -34.37
C PRO A 33 -83.35 33.63 -33.13
N ILE A 34 -82.70 34.79 -32.97
CA ILE A 34 -82.24 35.29 -31.67
C ILE A 34 -83.48 35.74 -30.90
N LEU A 35 -83.68 35.27 -29.67
CA LEU A 35 -84.77 35.74 -28.81
C LEU A 35 -84.42 37.09 -28.15
N GLN A 36 -84.34 38.13 -28.97
CA GLN A 36 -83.93 39.46 -28.53
C GLN A 36 -85.00 40.12 -27.65
N ILE A 37 -84.67 40.35 -26.37
CA ILE A 37 -85.40 41.27 -25.49
C ILE A 37 -84.60 42.59 -25.47
N PRO A 38 -85.14 43.72 -25.94
CA PRO A 38 -84.47 45.01 -25.82
C PRO A 38 -84.49 45.53 -24.38
N GLY A 39 -83.35 46.05 -23.89
CA GLY A 39 -83.33 46.92 -22.71
C GLY A 39 -82.66 46.39 -21.43
N SER A 40 -81.39 45.98 -21.49
CA SER A 40 -80.51 46.01 -20.30
C SER A 40 -79.05 46.22 -20.71
N ASP A 41 -78.41 47.30 -20.24
CA ASP A 41 -77.05 47.69 -20.66
C ASP A 41 -75.93 46.73 -20.18
N VAL A 42 -76.28 45.74 -19.36
CA VAL A 42 -75.36 44.73 -18.81
C VAL A 42 -75.17 43.52 -19.74
N HIS A 43 -76.17 43.19 -20.57
CA HIS A 43 -76.17 41.99 -21.41
C HIS A 43 -76.14 42.36 -22.90
N GLN A 44 -74.94 42.42 -23.48
CA GLN A 44 -74.75 42.75 -24.90
C GLN A 44 -75.16 41.58 -25.83
N THR A 45 -75.37 41.86 -27.12
CA THR A 45 -75.95 40.92 -28.10
C THR A 45 -75.12 39.65 -28.37
N ASP A 46 -73.89 39.63 -27.88
CA ASP A 46 -72.85 38.61 -28.08
C ASP A 46 -72.26 38.10 -26.74
N TRP A 47 -72.91 38.41 -25.61
CA TRP A 47 -72.54 38.04 -24.23
C TRP A 47 -72.26 36.53 -24.00
N LEU A 48 -72.80 35.67 -24.85
CA LEU A 48 -72.65 34.21 -24.78
C LEU A 48 -71.61 33.63 -25.76
N ASP A 49 -71.04 34.43 -26.67
CA ASP A 49 -69.99 33.98 -27.59
C ASP A 49 -68.63 34.02 -26.89
N THR A 50 -68.06 32.85 -26.60
CA THR A 50 -66.73 32.69 -25.97
C THR A 50 -65.60 33.44 -26.68
N LEU A 51 -65.71 33.67 -28.00
CA LEU A 51 -64.70 34.35 -28.79
C LEU A 51 -64.83 35.88 -28.73
N SER A 52 -66.05 36.42 -28.56
CA SER A 52 -66.28 37.87 -28.48
C SER A 52 -65.52 38.54 -27.32
N THR A 53 -65.13 39.80 -27.49
CA THR A 53 -64.65 40.67 -26.39
C THR A 53 -65.71 40.90 -25.31
N ASN A 54 -67.00 40.86 -25.68
CA ASN A 54 -68.13 41.08 -24.78
C ASN A 54 -68.57 39.81 -24.05
N PHE A 55 -67.85 38.70 -24.19
CA PHE A 55 -68.15 37.45 -23.50
C PHE A 55 -68.24 37.64 -21.99
N HIS A 56 -69.28 37.10 -21.37
CA HIS A 56 -69.52 37.24 -19.92
C HIS A 56 -68.30 36.84 -19.08
N GLY A 57 -67.60 35.75 -19.42
CA GLY A 57 -66.38 35.35 -18.70
C GLY A 57 -65.23 36.37 -18.79
N LYS A 58 -65.13 37.15 -19.88
CA LYS A 58 -64.14 38.23 -20.02
C LYS A 58 -64.57 39.48 -19.22
N TYR A 59 -65.86 39.80 -19.22
CA TYR A 59 -66.43 40.85 -18.36
C TYR A 59 -66.20 40.53 -16.88
N ILE A 60 -66.50 39.30 -16.45
CA ILE A 60 -66.30 38.82 -15.06
C ILE A 60 -64.82 38.86 -14.67
N LYS A 61 -63.90 38.42 -15.55
CA LYS A 61 -62.44 38.59 -15.34
C LYS A 61 -62.04 40.06 -15.19
N GLY A 62 -62.66 40.96 -15.94
CA GLY A 62 -62.50 42.41 -15.82
C GLY A 62 -63.16 43.05 -14.59
N GLN A 63 -63.84 42.27 -13.74
CA GLN A 63 -64.39 42.68 -12.44
C GLN A 63 -63.75 41.88 -11.29
N SER A 64 -62.50 41.42 -11.47
CA SER A 64 -61.76 40.57 -10.52
C SER A 64 -62.54 39.32 -10.07
N TRP A 65 -63.35 38.77 -10.98
CA TRP A 65 -64.24 37.63 -10.75
C TRP A 65 -65.39 37.86 -9.74
N ASP A 66 -65.70 39.11 -9.37
CA ASP A 66 -66.84 39.44 -8.50
C ASP A 66 -68.20 39.21 -9.19
N LEU A 67 -68.86 38.11 -8.80
CA LEU A 67 -70.20 37.72 -9.26
C LEU A 67 -71.35 38.31 -8.40
N THR A 68 -71.05 39.04 -7.31
CA THR A 68 -72.08 39.57 -6.39
C THR A 68 -72.99 40.61 -7.07
N SER A 69 -72.49 41.27 -8.12
CA SER A 69 -73.26 42.14 -9.00
C SER A 69 -74.41 41.40 -9.70
N CYS A 70 -74.16 40.16 -10.17
CA CYS A 70 -75.11 39.33 -10.91
C CYS A 70 -76.29 38.86 -10.04
N TYR A 71 -76.05 38.61 -8.74
CA TYR A 71 -77.08 38.14 -7.80
C TYR A 71 -78.30 39.06 -7.74
N LYS A 72 -78.11 40.37 -7.97
CA LYS A 72 -79.13 41.42 -7.90
C LYS A 72 -80.28 41.20 -8.90
N CYS A 73 -80.01 40.51 -10.01
CA CYS A 73 -80.98 40.18 -11.05
C CYS A 73 -81.24 38.67 -11.18
N HIS A 74 -80.21 37.82 -11.06
CA HIS A 74 -80.32 36.38 -11.29
C HIS A 74 -80.52 35.55 -10.00
N GLY A 75 -80.55 36.23 -8.84
CA GLY A 75 -80.67 35.61 -7.52
C GLY A 75 -79.33 35.09 -6.98
N LYS A 76 -79.21 34.97 -5.65
CA LYS A 76 -77.99 34.48 -4.98
C LYS A 76 -77.60 33.04 -5.32
N ASN A 77 -78.52 32.25 -5.87
CA ASN A 77 -78.28 30.90 -6.35
C ASN A 77 -78.25 30.82 -7.89
N TYR A 78 -78.26 31.95 -8.59
CA TYR A 78 -78.28 32.08 -10.05
C TYR A 78 -79.45 31.38 -10.78
N ALA A 79 -80.48 30.92 -10.04
CA ALA A 79 -81.62 30.19 -10.62
C ALA A 79 -82.61 31.08 -11.41
N GLY A 80 -82.32 32.37 -11.57
CA GLY A 80 -83.03 33.31 -12.44
C GLY A 80 -83.66 34.50 -11.74
N GLY A 81 -83.72 34.51 -10.41
CA GLY A 81 -84.06 35.70 -9.60
C GLY A 81 -85.26 36.51 -10.10
N SER A 82 -85.04 37.80 -10.35
CA SER A 82 -86.01 38.72 -10.96
C SER A 82 -85.91 38.80 -12.49
N SER A 83 -84.81 38.35 -13.10
CA SER A 83 -84.63 38.33 -14.56
C SER A 83 -85.38 37.19 -15.26
N GLY A 84 -85.75 36.14 -14.53
CA GLY A 84 -86.33 34.92 -15.07
C GLY A 84 -85.36 34.08 -15.91
N LYS A 85 -84.04 34.35 -15.85
CA LYS A 85 -83.00 33.69 -16.65
C LYS A 85 -81.96 33.02 -15.75
N SER A 86 -82.15 31.73 -15.53
CA SER A 86 -81.21 30.88 -14.78
C SER A 86 -79.89 30.72 -15.52
N CYS A 87 -78.77 30.82 -14.80
CA CYS A 87 -77.45 30.43 -15.31
C CYS A 87 -77.23 28.91 -15.20
N ASN A 88 -77.91 28.26 -14.24
CA ASN A 88 -77.75 26.85 -13.86
C ASN A 88 -78.56 25.92 -14.78
N ILE A 89 -78.56 26.17 -16.08
CA ILE A 89 -79.20 25.31 -17.08
C ILE A 89 -78.11 24.72 -17.98
N GLU A 90 -78.30 23.47 -18.41
CA GLU A 90 -77.36 22.72 -19.24
C GLU A 90 -76.97 23.45 -20.56
N ALA A 91 -77.82 24.37 -21.02
CA ALA A 91 -77.57 25.26 -22.16
C ALA A 91 -76.69 26.50 -21.85
N CYS A 92 -76.19 26.65 -20.62
CA CYS A 92 -75.30 27.73 -20.16
C CYS A 92 -74.18 27.18 -19.25
N HIS A 93 -74.55 26.62 -18.09
CA HIS A 93 -73.63 25.96 -17.16
C HIS A 93 -74.30 24.72 -16.52
N SER A 94 -73.56 23.62 -16.41
CA SER A 94 -74.01 22.37 -15.77
C SER A 94 -74.07 22.44 -14.23
N GLY A 95 -73.74 23.59 -13.65
CA GLY A 95 -73.83 23.91 -12.22
C GLY A 95 -73.98 25.42 -12.02
N THR A 96 -73.72 25.90 -10.80
CA THR A 96 -73.60 27.36 -10.56
C THR A 96 -72.33 27.91 -11.21
N PRO A 97 -72.29 29.19 -11.65
CA PRO A 97 -71.07 29.83 -12.17
C PRO A 97 -69.85 29.74 -11.23
N GLU A 98 -70.07 29.72 -9.91
CA GLU A 98 -69.04 29.55 -8.87
C GLU A 98 -68.58 28.08 -8.66
N ALA A 99 -69.17 27.10 -9.37
CA ALA A 99 -68.77 25.70 -9.20
C ALA A 99 -67.36 25.47 -9.78
N CYS A 100 -66.47 24.84 -9.02
CA CYS A 100 -65.03 24.76 -9.34
C CYS A 100 -64.74 24.21 -10.75
N THR A 101 -65.53 23.24 -11.22
CA THR A 101 -65.43 22.64 -12.57
C THR A 101 -65.78 23.59 -13.72
N THR A 102 -66.39 24.75 -13.45
CA THR A 102 -66.66 25.81 -14.44
C THR A 102 -65.37 26.56 -14.83
N CYS A 103 -64.42 26.66 -13.90
CA CYS A 103 -63.10 27.26 -14.14
C CYS A 103 -62.04 26.17 -14.36
N HIS A 104 -61.85 25.30 -13.37
CA HIS A 104 -60.78 24.29 -13.29
C HIS A 104 -61.10 22.98 -14.05
N GLY A 105 -61.96 23.04 -15.08
CA GLY A 105 -62.41 21.87 -15.83
C GLY A 105 -61.32 21.25 -16.74
N GLY A 106 -60.65 20.22 -16.23
CA GLY A 106 -59.69 19.38 -16.97
C GLY A 106 -60.33 18.34 -17.91
N TYR A 107 -59.51 17.43 -18.45
CA TYR A 107 -59.92 16.37 -19.39
C TYR A 107 -60.82 15.27 -18.77
N ASN A 108 -60.85 15.22 -17.44
CA ASN A 108 -61.49 14.23 -16.58
C ASN A 108 -62.37 14.98 -15.56
N ASN A 109 -63.59 15.31 -15.97
CA ASN A 109 -64.46 16.36 -15.40
C ASN A 109 -64.94 16.15 -13.94
N SER A 110 -64.39 15.18 -13.20
CA SER A 110 -64.84 14.74 -11.87
C SER A 110 -63.99 15.25 -10.71
N THR A 111 -62.69 15.51 -10.92
CA THR A 111 -61.75 15.93 -9.86
C THR A 111 -61.30 17.39 -9.98
N GLY A 112 -61.34 17.96 -11.18
CA GLY A 112 -60.75 19.27 -11.46
C GLY A 112 -59.21 19.25 -11.54
N ALA A 113 -58.59 18.06 -11.63
CA ALA A 113 -57.15 17.90 -11.76
C ALA A 113 -56.77 17.03 -12.97
N PRO A 114 -55.89 17.49 -13.87
CA PRO A 114 -55.10 18.72 -13.77
C PRO A 114 -55.99 19.96 -14.01
N PRO A 115 -55.86 21.02 -13.19
CA PRO A 115 -56.71 22.18 -13.31
C PRO A 115 -56.45 22.91 -14.61
N LYS A 116 -57.52 23.32 -15.28
CA LYS A 116 -57.45 24.29 -16.36
C LYS A 116 -57.26 25.68 -15.76
N ASP A 117 -56.24 26.42 -16.20
CA ASP A 117 -55.98 27.75 -15.63
C ASP A 117 -56.95 28.83 -16.16
N ILE A 118 -56.97 29.98 -15.46
CA ILE A 118 -57.79 31.16 -15.80
C ILE A 118 -57.37 31.88 -17.09
N ASN A 119 -56.36 31.35 -17.80
CA ASN A 119 -55.90 31.79 -19.12
C ASN A 119 -56.16 30.74 -20.20
N ASN A 120 -56.92 29.68 -19.90
CA ASN A 120 -57.30 28.58 -20.80
C ASN A 120 -56.13 27.66 -21.21
N ASN A 121 -55.09 27.55 -20.37
CA ASN A 121 -54.04 26.55 -20.54
C ASN A 121 -54.48 25.18 -19.98
N TYR A 122 -53.97 24.11 -20.61
CA TYR A 122 -54.22 22.71 -20.24
C TYR A 122 -52.93 21.88 -20.12
N GLY A 123 -51.77 22.42 -20.50
CA GLY A 123 -50.49 21.71 -20.46
C GLY A 123 -49.77 21.94 -19.14
N THR A 124 -49.22 20.87 -18.54
CA THR A 124 -48.56 20.90 -17.22
C THR A 124 -47.28 21.76 -17.15
N ARG A 125 -46.81 22.30 -18.29
CA ARG A 125 -45.73 23.30 -18.36
C ARG A 125 -46.20 24.74 -18.06
N ALA A 126 -47.51 24.99 -18.05
CA ALA A 126 -48.07 26.26 -17.57
C ALA A 126 -48.19 26.21 -16.04
N SER A 127 -47.72 27.23 -15.33
CA SER A 127 -47.63 27.24 -13.86
C SER A 127 -48.99 27.18 -13.15
N GLY A 128 -50.07 27.63 -13.80
CA GLY A 128 -51.44 27.47 -13.32
C GLY A 128 -52.05 26.07 -13.53
N VAL A 129 -51.30 25.14 -14.12
CA VAL A 129 -51.69 23.74 -14.37
C VAL A 129 -50.73 22.81 -13.62
N GLY A 130 -49.42 22.94 -13.88
CA GLY A 130 -48.33 22.31 -13.14
C GLY A 130 -48.33 20.78 -13.10
N ALA A 131 -47.46 20.22 -12.25
CA ALA A 131 -47.19 18.80 -12.10
C ALA A 131 -48.22 18.01 -11.25
N HIS A 132 -49.46 18.51 -11.12
CA HIS A 132 -50.54 17.84 -10.38
C HIS A 132 -50.66 16.33 -10.70
N ASN A 133 -50.73 15.98 -11.99
CA ASN A 133 -50.91 14.59 -12.41
C ASN A 133 -49.77 13.65 -11.97
N ALA A 134 -48.55 14.14 -11.76
CA ALA A 134 -47.43 13.30 -11.32
C ALA A 134 -47.58 12.82 -9.87
N HIS A 135 -48.40 13.51 -9.06
CA HIS A 135 -48.61 13.23 -7.64
C HIS A 135 -49.99 12.59 -7.37
N LEU A 136 -51.00 12.96 -8.16
CA LEU A 136 -52.38 12.45 -8.03
C LEU A 136 -52.60 11.07 -8.67
N THR A 137 -51.60 10.50 -9.34
CA THR A 137 -51.61 9.10 -9.81
C THR A 137 -50.56 8.28 -9.07
N LYS A 138 -50.89 7.05 -8.65
CA LYS A 138 -49.94 6.16 -7.98
C LYS A 138 -48.68 5.98 -8.85
N SER A 139 -47.53 6.26 -8.25
CA SER A 139 -46.23 6.26 -8.92
C SER A 139 -45.48 4.96 -8.66
N LYS A 140 -44.23 4.83 -9.16
CA LYS A 140 -43.34 3.75 -8.74
C LYS A 140 -42.87 3.90 -7.30
N TRP A 141 -42.81 5.14 -6.80
CA TRP A 141 -42.15 5.52 -5.55
C TRP A 141 -43.11 5.71 -4.36
N GLY A 142 -44.42 5.69 -4.61
CA GLY A 142 -45.42 5.90 -3.57
C GLY A 142 -46.85 5.91 -4.11
N ASN A 143 -47.81 5.79 -3.20
CA ASN A 143 -49.23 5.98 -3.48
C ASN A 143 -49.56 7.34 -4.11
N SER A 144 -50.74 7.45 -4.72
CA SER A 144 -51.31 8.73 -5.12
C SER A 144 -51.58 9.58 -3.89
N LEU A 145 -51.05 10.80 -3.86
CA LEU A 145 -51.36 11.78 -2.81
C LEU A 145 -52.78 12.32 -3.02
N ASP A 146 -53.49 12.59 -1.92
CA ASP A 146 -54.67 13.43 -1.95
C ASP A 146 -54.25 14.91 -2.00
N CYS A 147 -55.08 15.78 -2.57
CA CYS A 147 -54.74 17.20 -2.70
C CYS A 147 -54.36 17.84 -1.36
N SER A 148 -55.04 17.44 -0.27
CA SER A 148 -54.84 17.89 1.11
C SER A 148 -53.45 17.61 1.68
N ASP A 149 -52.72 16.66 1.12
CA ASP A 149 -51.40 16.25 1.61
C ASP A 149 -50.35 17.28 1.20
N CYS A 150 -50.55 17.87 0.01
CA CYS A 150 -49.80 19.03 -0.46
C CYS A 150 -50.38 20.34 0.11
N HIS A 151 -51.65 20.66 -0.19
CA HIS A 151 -52.26 21.94 0.14
C HIS A 151 -53.75 21.80 0.48
N LEU A 152 -54.26 22.71 1.32
CA LEU A 152 -55.70 22.76 1.60
C LEU A 152 -56.46 23.04 0.30
N THR A 153 -57.59 22.35 0.11
CA THR A 153 -58.45 22.52 -1.07
C THR A 153 -59.52 23.59 -0.79
N PRO A 154 -59.56 24.70 -1.56
CA PRO A 154 -60.61 25.71 -1.45
C PRO A 154 -61.99 25.10 -1.71
N LYS A 155 -62.96 25.41 -0.83
CA LYS A 155 -64.34 24.90 -0.92
C LYS A 155 -65.30 25.94 -1.51
N LYS A 156 -64.80 27.15 -1.77
CA LYS A 156 -65.45 28.29 -2.41
C LYS A 156 -64.43 29.08 -3.22
N LEU A 157 -64.93 29.92 -4.13
CA LEU A 157 -64.15 30.84 -4.97
C LEU A 157 -63.23 31.79 -4.17
N ASN A 158 -63.58 32.08 -2.92
CA ASN A 158 -62.91 33.03 -2.03
C ASN A 158 -62.62 32.43 -0.63
N ASP A 159 -62.33 31.14 -0.56
CA ASP A 159 -61.62 30.58 0.60
C ASP A 159 -60.12 30.89 0.48
N GLU A 160 -59.45 31.02 1.63
CA GLU A 160 -58.03 31.39 1.79
C GLU A 160 -57.10 30.57 0.88
N GLY A 161 -56.31 31.25 0.04
CA GLY A 161 -55.46 30.63 -0.98
C GLY A 161 -56.19 30.35 -2.30
N HIS A 162 -57.09 31.25 -2.72
CA HIS A 162 -57.76 31.13 -4.02
C HIS A 162 -57.91 32.48 -4.75
N ILE A 163 -59.12 33.05 -4.78
CA ILE A 163 -59.37 34.40 -5.35
C ILE A 163 -59.99 35.25 -4.23
N ASP A 164 -59.28 35.28 -3.09
CA ASP A 164 -59.53 36.12 -1.93
C ASP A 164 -58.50 37.28 -1.80
N SER A 165 -57.37 37.15 -2.50
CA SER A 165 -56.22 38.07 -2.58
C SER A 165 -55.98 38.59 -4.02
N ASP A 166 -54.90 39.34 -4.24
CA ASP A 166 -54.41 39.69 -5.58
C ASP A 166 -53.71 38.48 -6.23
N LEU A 167 -54.03 38.19 -7.49
CA LEU A 167 -53.50 37.02 -8.21
C LEU A 167 -51.96 37.05 -8.39
N PRO A 168 -51.26 35.91 -8.31
CA PRO A 168 -51.77 34.54 -8.28
C PRO A 168 -52.13 34.02 -6.87
N ALA A 169 -53.06 33.06 -6.84
CA ALA A 169 -53.49 32.35 -5.63
C ALA A 169 -52.31 31.72 -4.86
N GLU A 170 -52.29 31.91 -3.54
CA GLU A 170 -51.24 31.40 -2.65
C GLU A 170 -51.45 29.93 -2.26
N VAL A 171 -50.34 29.19 -2.09
CA VAL A 171 -50.38 27.78 -1.67
C VAL A 171 -50.51 27.68 -0.15
N VAL A 172 -51.72 27.42 0.36
CA VAL A 172 -51.96 27.13 1.79
C VAL A 172 -51.62 25.67 2.07
N TRP A 173 -50.37 25.39 2.44
CA TRP A 173 -49.85 24.05 2.65
C TRP A 173 -50.63 23.21 3.68
N GLY A 174 -50.80 21.92 3.36
CA GLY A 174 -51.36 20.91 4.25
C GLY A 174 -50.39 20.49 5.35
N GLU A 175 -50.85 19.66 6.29
CA GLU A 175 -50.01 19.23 7.42
C GLU A 175 -48.95 18.21 6.99
N PHE A 176 -49.26 17.34 6.02
CA PHE A 176 -48.31 16.32 5.53
C PHE A 176 -47.09 16.96 4.86
N ALA A 177 -47.30 18.00 4.04
CA ALA A 177 -46.23 18.83 3.49
C ALA A 177 -45.27 19.43 4.54
N LYS A 178 -45.71 19.61 5.79
CA LYS A 178 -44.94 20.21 6.91
C LYS A 178 -44.25 19.16 7.81
N THR A 179 -44.40 17.87 7.50
CA THR A 179 -43.84 16.78 8.32
C THR A 179 -42.35 16.98 8.57
N GLY A 180 -41.90 16.76 9.81
CA GLY A 180 -40.55 17.12 10.27
C GLY A 180 -40.40 18.53 10.87
N ASN A 181 -41.52 19.25 11.09
CA ASN A 181 -41.54 20.68 11.47
C ASN A 181 -40.98 21.61 10.38
N LEU A 182 -41.08 21.19 9.11
CA LEU A 182 -40.65 21.98 7.97
C LEU A 182 -41.58 23.19 7.77
N THR A 183 -41.08 24.19 7.05
CA THR A 183 -41.84 25.38 6.64
C THR A 183 -41.85 25.43 5.11
N PRO A 184 -42.81 24.77 4.45
CA PRO A 184 -42.86 24.66 2.99
C PRO A 184 -43.04 26.03 2.32
N ASN A 185 -42.38 26.19 1.18
CA ASN A 185 -42.34 27.44 0.43
C ASN A 185 -42.51 27.19 -1.08
N TYR A 186 -43.23 28.11 -1.74
CA TYR A 186 -43.41 28.12 -3.19
C TYR A 186 -43.18 29.56 -3.69
N SER A 187 -42.05 29.77 -4.37
CA SER A 187 -41.68 31.05 -5.02
C SER A 187 -41.15 30.77 -6.41
N ASP A 188 -41.42 31.66 -7.36
CA ASP A 188 -40.82 31.62 -8.71
C ASP A 188 -40.96 30.25 -9.40
N THR A 189 -42.15 29.65 -9.27
CA THR A 189 -42.50 28.29 -9.73
C THR A 189 -41.71 27.15 -9.11
N THR A 190 -40.95 27.38 -8.04
CA THR A 190 -40.08 26.39 -7.40
C THR A 190 -40.65 25.98 -6.05
N CYS A 191 -40.79 24.68 -5.82
CA CYS A 191 -41.15 24.13 -4.50
C CYS A 191 -39.87 23.96 -3.68
N SER A 192 -39.91 24.34 -2.40
CA SER A 192 -38.75 24.23 -1.49
C SER A 192 -39.21 23.98 -0.06
N ASN A 193 -38.37 23.30 0.72
CA ASN A 193 -38.62 22.97 2.13
C ASN A 193 -39.96 22.23 2.41
N VAL A 194 -40.47 21.49 1.42
CA VAL A 194 -41.63 20.60 1.54
C VAL A 194 -41.14 19.22 2.00
N TYR A 195 -41.92 18.48 2.78
CA TYR A 195 -41.55 17.11 3.21
C TYR A 195 -41.14 16.18 2.05
N CYS A 196 -41.82 16.26 0.91
CA CYS A 196 -41.49 15.47 -0.29
C CYS A 196 -40.50 16.15 -1.24
N HIS A 197 -40.11 17.41 -0.99
CA HIS A 197 -39.33 18.28 -1.89
C HIS A 197 -38.65 19.41 -1.06
N GLY A 198 -37.64 19.06 -0.26
CA GLY A 198 -37.08 20.01 0.72
C GLY A 198 -36.00 19.43 1.64
N GLY A 199 -35.78 20.06 2.80
CA GLY A 199 -34.68 19.73 3.73
C GLY A 199 -34.77 18.36 4.43
N SER A 200 -35.86 17.62 4.26
CA SER A 200 -36.02 16.21 4.61
C SER A 200 -35.28 15.25 3.66
N LEU A 201 -34.92 15.72 2.47
CA LEU A 201 -34.33 14.94 1.38
C LEU A 201 -32.80 15.07 1.36
N SER A 202 -32.15 14.64 2.45
CA SER A 202 -30.69 14.69 2.56
C SER A 202 -30.00 13.87 1.46
N ASP A 203 -28.91 14.43 0.93
CA ASP A 203 -28.09 13.86 -0.15
C ASP A 203 -28.81 13.64 -1.50
N GLY A 204 -30.09 14.07 -1.63
CA GLY A 204 -30.83 14.05 -2.89
C GLY A 204 -30.40 15.16 -3.85
N THR A 205 -30.41 14.89 -5.15
CA THR A 205 -30.01 15.88 -6.17
C THR A 205 -31.14 16.83 -6.63
N MET A 206 -32.40 16.55 -6.29
CA MET A 206 -33.60 17.30 -6.74
C MET A 206 -34.46 17.85 -5.58
N THR A 207 -33.82 18.36 -4.53
CA THR A 207 -34.48 18.85 -3.30
C THR A 207 -35.31 20.13 -3.43
N SER A 208 -35.33 20.78 -4.60
CA SER A 208 -36.20 21.95 -4.88
C SER A 208 -36.58 22.04 -6.37
N PRO A 209 -37.52 21.21 -6.85
CA PRO A 209 -37.91 21.13 -8.25
C PRO A 209 -38.84 22.28 -8.66
N LYS A 210 -38.88 22.57 -9.96
CA LYS A 210 -39.86 23.51 -10.52
C LYS A 210 -41.19 22.80 -10.81
N TRP A 211 -42.28 23.42 -10.36
CA TRP A 211 -43.67 22.96 -10.44
C TRP A 211 -44.18 22.66 -11.86
N ASN A 212 -43.50 23.19 -12.89
CA ASN A 212 -43.81 23.00 -14.30
C ASN A 212 -42.71 22.24 -15.09
N GLN A 213 -41.74 21.66 -14.38
CA GLN A 213 -40.67 20.78 -14.90
C GLN A 213 -41.25 19.40 -15.27
N GLN A 214 -40.56 18.63 -16.10
CA GLN A 214 -41.06 17.34 -16.63
C GLN A 214 -39.90 16.35 -16.77
N ASP A 215 -39.24 16.08 -15.65
CA ASP A 215 -37.98 15.35 -15.60
C ASP A 215 -38.22 13.97 -14.94
N SER A 216 -37.44 12.97 -15.35
CA SER A 216 -37.57 11.61 -14.81
C SER A 216 -36.72 11.48 -13.55
N LEU A 217 -37.35 11.27 -12.40
CA LEU A 217 -36.65 11.07 -11.13
C LEU A 217 -35.96 9.69 -11.11
N THR A 218 -34.66 9.70 -10.83
CA THR A 218 -33.87 8.54 -10.39
C THR A 218 -33.93 8.42 -8.86
N CYS A 219 -33.42 7.32 -8.28
CA CYS A 219 -33.53 7.09 -6.84
C CYS A 219 -32.73 8.12 -6.00
N ASP A 220 -31.58 8.55 -6.53
CA ASP A 220 -30.69 9.60 -6.04
C ASP A 220 -31.19 11.03 -6.31
N ALA A 221 -32.33 11.18 -7.00
CA ALA A 221 -33.01 12.48 -7.09
C ALA A 221 -33.59 12.90 -5.72
N CYS A 222 -34.08 11.93 -4.94
CA CYS A 222 -34.82 12.21 -3.71
C CYS A 222 -33.98 12.07 -2.44
N HIS A 223 -33.00 11.17 -2.38
CA HIS A 223 -32.13 11.01 -1.20
C HIS A 223 -30.89 10.20 -1.57
N GLY A 224 -29.88 10.17 -0.69
CA GLY A 224 -28.73 9.28 -0.84
C GLY A 224 -29.11 7.81 -1.01
N LEU A 225 -28.19 7.00 -1.55
CA LEU A 225 -28.35 5.56 -1.75
C LEU A 225 -27.21 4.78 -1.06
N PRO A 226 -27.24 4.59 0.28
CA PRO A 226 -28.30 4.96 1.23
C PRO A 226 -28.28 6.44 1.64
N PRO A 227 -29.33 6.95 2.32
CA PRO A 227 -29.29 8.29 2.93
C PRO A 227 -28.28 8.33 4.09
N SER A 228 -27.56 9.43 4.27
CA SER A 228 -26.45 9.62 5.25
C SER A 228 -26.87 9.69 6.73
N SER A 229 -27.85 8.88 7.13
CA SER A 229 -28.53 8.96 8.43
C SER A 229 -28.02 7.93 9.44
N GLY A 230 -27.24 8.39 10.42
CA GLY A 230 -26.67 7.54 11.48
C GLY A 230 -25.65 6.54 10.93
N ALA A 231 -25.71 5.28 11.36
CA ALA A 231 -24.75 4.24 10.97
C ALA A 231 -24.98 3.62 9.56
N HIS A 232 -25.70 4.27 8.65
CA HIS A 232 -25.99 3.73 7.31
C HIS A 232 -24.73 3.37 6.53
N ASP A 233 -23.76 4.28 6.42
CA ASP A 233 -22.50 4.07 5.71
C ASP A 233 -21.75 2.83 6.24
N LYS A 234 -21.72 2.64 7.56
CA LYS A 234 -21.06 1.47 8.17
C LYS A 234 -21.72 0.16 7.76
N HIS A 235 -23.04 0.08 7.84
CA HIS A 235 -23.75 -1.13 7.43
C HIS A 235 -23.60 -1.39 5.92
N VAL A 236 -23.80 -0.37 5.09
CA VAL A 236 -23.88 -0.55 3.63
C VAL A 236 -22.50 -0.61 2.95
N THR A 237 -21.46 0.01 3.50
CA THR A 237 -20.08 -0.09 2.97
C THR A 237 -19.33 -1.30 3.51
N GLU A 238 -19.40 -1.60 4.82
CA GLU A 238 -18.58 -2.66 5.44
C GLU A 238 -19.26 -4.03 5.43
N SER A 239 -20.59 -4.10 5.55
CA SER A 239 -21.34 -5.37 5.57
C SER A 239 -22.15 -5.67 4.30
N GLN A 240 -22.33 -4.66 3.44
CA GLN A 240 -23.07 -4.73 2.16
C GLN A 240 -24.42 -5.51 2.16
N PRO A 241 -25.29 -5.38 3.18
CA PRO A 241 -26.58 -6.07 3.21
C PRO A 241 -27.50 -5.59 2.09
N ASN A 242 -28.47 -6.44 1.72
CA ASN A 242 -29.64 -5.98 0.99
C ASN A 242 -30.50 -5.08 1.90
N CYS A 243 -31.07 -4.01 1.35
CA CYS A 243 -31.88 -3.05 2.11
C CYS A 243 -33.07 -3.73 2.83
N GLU A 244 -33.63 -4.79 2.23
CA GLU A 244 -34.73 -5.61 2.75
C GLU A 244 -34.46 -6.27 4.12
N ILE A 245 -33.18 -6.40 4.52
CA ILE A 245 -32.78 -6.94 5.83
C ILE A 245 -33.22 -6.00 6.97
N CYS A 246 -33.23 -4.69 6.74
CA CYS A 246 -33.61 -3.66 7.71
C CYS A 246 -34.87 -2.85 7.33
N HIS A 247 -35.28 -2.92 6.06
CA HIS A 247 -36.44 -2.23 5.51
C HIS A 247 -37.24 -3.20 4.63
N VAL A 248 -38.09 -4.02 5.25
CA VAL A 248 -38.93 -5.00 4.54
C VAL A 248 -39.74 -4.32 3.41
N GLY A 249 -39.59 -4.85 2.18
CA GLY A 249 -40.23 -4.31 0.98
C GLY A 249 -39.41 -3.27 0.19
N TYR A 250 -38.14 -3.04 0.54
CA TYR A 250 -37.24 -2.12 -0.16
C TYR A 250 -36.06 -2.88 -0.78
N LEU A 251 -35.99 -2.93 -2.11
CA LEU A 251 -34.92 -3.62 -2.86
C LEU A 251 -33.91 -2.62 -3.41
N LYS A 252 -32.62 -2.95 -3.27
CA LYS A 252 -31.46 -2.10 -3.56
C LYS A 252 -31.55 -1.45 -4.95
N ASN A 253 -31.85 -0.15 -4.97
CA ASN A 253 -32.01 0.72 -6.14
C ASN A 253 -33.11 0.31 -7.14
N THR A 254 -33.96 -0.69 -6.84
CA THR A 254 -34.93 -1.25 -7.79
C THR A 254 -36.38 -1.09 -7.37
N GLU A 255 -36.75 -1.36 -6.12
CA GLU A 255 -38.14 -1.35 -5.64
C GLU A 255 -38.26 -0.78 -4.22
N VAL A 256 -39.42 -0.25 -3.87
CA VAL A 256 -39.70 0.41 -2.59
C VAL A 256 -41.11 0.08 -2.13
N ASN A 257 -41.34 0.08 -0.81
CA ASN A 257 -42.68 -0.14 -0.28
C ASN A 257 -43.53 1.14 -0.48
N GLN A 258 -44.33 1.15 -1.54
CA GLN A 258 -45.14 2.30 -1.97
C GLN A 258 -46.19 2.77 -0.95
N ASP A 259 -46.47 1.97 0.08
CA ASP A 259 -47.39 2.31 1.16
C ASP A 259 -46.69 2.99 2.35
N THR A 260 -45.34 3.00 2.37
CA THR A 260 -44.50 3.41 3.51
C THR A 260 -43.34 4.35 3.13
N HIS A 261 -42.87 4.36 1.87
CA HIS A 261 -41.69 5.15 1.45
C HIS A 261 -41.90 6.67 1.52
N ILE A 262 -43.14 7.14 1.40
CA ILE A 262 -43.52 8.56 1.50
C ILE A 262 -44.76 8.68 2.39
N ASP A 263 -44.60 8.36 3.68
CA ASP A 263 -45.69 8.30 4.67
C ASP A 263 -45.52 9.24 5.88
N GLY A 264 -44.38 9.93 5.97
CA GLY A 264 -44.07 10.86 7.07
C GLY A 264 -43.19 10.28 8.19
N LYS A 265 -42.83 8.99 8.14
CA LYS A 265 -42.01 8.32 9.16
C LYS A 265 -40.68 7.81 8.61
N ILE A 266 -39.87 7.23 9.50
CA ILE A 266 -38.69 6.42 9.18
C ILE A 266 -39.01 5.00 9.65
N ASP A 267 -39.52 4.18 8.74
CA ASP A 267 -39.89 2.80 9.05
C ASP A 267 -38.67 1.87 8.91
N VAL A 268 -38.29 1.26 10.05
CA VAL A 268 -37.23 0.24 10.15
C VAL A 268 -37.87 -1.03 10.67
N GLU A 269 -38.29 -1.90 9.74
CA GLU A 269 -38.76 -3.24 10.05
C GLU A 269 -37.64 -4.24 9.71
N LEU A 270 -37.00 -4.76 10.76
CA LEU A 270 -35.97 -5.80 10.64
C LEU A 270 -36.63 -7.09 10.13
N SER A 271 -36.04 -7.69 9.10
CA SER A 271 -36.54 -8.95 8.54
C SER A 271 -36.64 -10.05 9.60
N ALA A 272 -37.74 -10.80 9.58
CA ALA A 272 -38.05 -11.86 10.54
C ALA A 272 -36.96 -12.95 10.64
N THR A 273 -36.13 -13.10 9.60
CA THR A 273 -34.94 -13.97 9.61
C THR A 273 -33.89 -13.49 10.62
N PHE A 274 -33.61 -12.19 10.68
CA PHE A 274 -32.57 -11.61 11.54
C PHE A 274 -33.10 -11.13 12.89
N GLY A 275 -34.40 -10.86 12.95
CA GLY A 275 -35.15 -10.60 14.18
C GLY A 275 -34.66 -9.38 14.97
N GLY A 276 -35.07 -9.34 16.24
CA GLY A 276 -34.81 -8.20 17.12
C GLY A 276 -35.81 -7.08 16.94
N SER A 277 -35.41 -5.87 17.30
CA SER A 277 -36.22 -4.66 17.23
C SER A 277 -35.34 -3.41 17.10
N TYR A 278 -35.90 -2.39 16.45
CA TYR A 278 -35.35 -1.03 16.41
C TYR A 278 -36.36 -0.07 17.04
N ALA A 279 -35.92 0.74 18.01
CA ALA A 279 -36.75 1.76 18.63
C ALA A 279 -35.90 2.97 19.05
N ASN A 280 -36.32 4.17 18.65
CA ASN A 280 -35.69 5.44 19.04
C ASN A 280 -34.16 5.49 18.81
N GLY A 281 -33.65 4.85 17.76
CA GLY A 281 -32.21 4.79 17.48
C GLY A 281 -31.44 3.74 18.26
N ILE A 282 -32.10 2.78 18.91
CA ILE A 282 -31.48 1.66 19.62
C ILE A 282 -31.91 0.35 18.96
N CYS A 283 -30.94 -0.50 18.64
CA CYS A 283 -31.17 -1.88 18.19
C CYS A 283 -31.19 -2.81 19.41
N SER A 284 -31.96 -3.90 19.37
CA SER A 284 -31.97 -4.92 20.44
C SER A 284 -32.34 -6.30 19.91
N ASN A 285 -31.62 -7.33 20.35
CA ASN A 285 -31.80 -8.74 19.96
C ASN A 285 -31.70 -9.02 18.44
N VAL A 286 -30.92 -8.21 17.71
CA VAL A 286 -30.67 -8.39 16.27
C VAL A 286 -29.56 -9.42 16.08
N SER A 287 -29.78 -10.49 15.29
CA SER A 287 -28.79 -11.58 15.14
C SER A 287 -27.41 -11.09 14.72
N CYS A 288 -27.33 -10.07 13.84
CA CYS A 288 -26.07 -9.51 13.33
C CYS A 288 -25.26 -8.70 14.37
N HIS A 289 -25.80 -8.45 15.57
CA HIS A 289 -25.10 -7.70 16.61
C HIS A 289 -24.63 -8.57 17.78
N GLY A 290 -24.86 -9.88 17.74
CA GLY A 290 -24.57 -10.81 18.84
C GLY A 290 -25.67 -10.83 19.91
N SER A 291 -26.03 -12.03 20.36
CA SER A 291 -27.15 -12.29 21.26
C SER A 291 -26.97 -11.62 22.64
N GLY A 292 -27.68 -10.51 22.85
CA GLY A 292 -27.66 -9.75 24.11
C GLY A 292 -27.12 -8.32 23.98
N ASN A 293 -26.52 -7.95 22.84
CA ASN A 293 -26.05 -6.59 22.61
C ASN A 293 -27.19 -5.63 22.20
N THR A 294 -27.15 -4.40 22.72
CA THR A 294 -28.13 -3.34 22.42
C THR A 294 -27.44 -2.05 21.94
N PRO A 295 -26.78 -2.05 20.76
CA PRO A 295 -26.06 -0.88 20.27
C PRO A 295 -27.02 0.25 19.83
N SER A 296 -26.54 1.48 19.90
CA SER A 296 -27.21 2.65 19.33
C SER A 296 -26.84 2.80 17.85
N TRP A 297 -27.82 3.11 17.01
CA TRP A 297 -27.65 3.45 15.60
C TRP A 297 -26.79 4.72 15.37
N PHE A 298 -26.55 5.49 16.44
CA PHE A 298 -25.74 6.71 16.43
C PHE A 298 -24.40 6.54 17.17
N THR A 299 -23.95 5.32 17.45
CA THR A 299 -22.69 5.06 18.18
C THR A 299 -21.97 3.87 17.57
N LEU A 300 -20.65 3.99 17.37
CA LEU A 300 -19.84 2.94 16.75
C LEU A 300 -19.79 1.68 17.63
N GLY A 301 -20.29 0.57 17.09
CA GLY A 301 -20.03 -0.79 17.59
C GLY A 301 -18.71 -1.35 17.03
N GLY A 302 -18.30 -2.53 17.51
CA GLY A 302 -17.09 -3.20 17.01
C GLY A 302 -17.27 -3.81 15.62
N THR A 303 -16.20 -3.82 14.83
CA THR A 303 -16.20 -4.22 13.41
C THR A 303 -15.42 -5.52 13.19
N GLY A 304 -16.08 -6.56 12.64
CA GLY A 304 -15.42 -7.80 12.18
C GLY A 304 -16.17 -9.08 12.54
N CYS A 305 -15.87 -10.20 11.86
CA CYS A 305 -16.62 -11.45 11.98
C CYS A 305 -16.66 -12.03 13.41
N ALA A 306 -15.65 -11.74 14.23
CA ALA A 306 -15.61 -12.12 15.65
C ALA A 306 -16.72 -11.46 16.50
N TRP A 307 -17.35 -10.38 16.04
CA TRP A 307 -18.50 -9.77 16.72
C TRP A 307 -19.76 -10.66 16.69
N CYS A 308 -19.89 -11.51 15.66
CA CYS A 308 -20.98 -12.46 15.50
C CYS A 308 -20.58 -13.89 15.89
N HIS A 309 -19.33 -14.28 15.64
CA HIS A 309 -18.86 -15.67 15.71
C HIS A 309 -17.71 -15.91 16.69
N GLY A 310 -17.07 -14.88 17.24
CA GLY A 310 -15.93 -15.01 18.16
C GLY A 310 -16.41 -15.60 19.48
N GLY A 311 -15.93 -16.80 19.81
CA GLY A 311 -16.46 -17.64 20.89
C GLY A 311 -16.02 -17.25 22.30
N ILE A 312 -15.85 -18.27 23.16
CA ILE A 312 -15.15 -18.09 24.45
C ILE A 312 -13.63 -17.92 24.28
N ASP A 313 -13.08 -18.31 23.13
CA ASP A 313 -11.75 -17.94 22.67
C ASP A 313 -11.84 -17.15 21.36
N ASN A 314 -11.25 -15.95 21.35
CA ASN A 314 -11.18 -15.08 20.19
C ASN A 314 -9.96 -15.33 19.29
N ASN A 315 -9.02 -16.19 19.70
CA ASN A 315 -7.84 -16.53 18.89
C ASN A 315 -8.18 -17.59 17.83
N THR A 316 -8.88 -18.67 18.21
CA THR A 316 -9.38 -19.72 17.29
C THR A 316 -10.76 -19.42 16.74
N GLY A 317 -11.60 -18.68 17.47
CA GLY A 317 -13.01 -18.46 17.11
C GLY A 317 -13.92 -19.66 17.41
N ALA A 318 -13.44 -20.69 18.12
CA ALA A 318 -14.21 -21.87 18.48
C ALA A 318 -14.24 -22.10 20.01
N PRO A 319 -15.32 -22.65 20.59
CA PRO A 319 -16.62 -22.89 19.96
C PRO A 319 -17.33 -21.56 19.65
N PRO A 320 -17.87 -21.38 18.44
CA PRO A 320 -18.55 -20.13 18.07
C PRO A 320 -19.86 -19.98 18.84
N TYR A 321 -20.32 -18.75 19.06
CA TYR A 321 -21.71 -18.52 19.47
C TYR A 321 -22.64 -18.86 18.31
N ASP A 322 -23.73 -19.60 18.58
CA ASP A 322 -24.84 -19.67 17.62
C ASP A 322 -25.70 -18.39 17.64
N LEU A 323 -26.58 -18.24 16.65
CA LEU A 323 -27.47 -17.06 16.52
C LEU A 323 -28.52 -16.93 17.65
N HIS A 324 -28.52 -17.83 18.65
CA HIS A 324 -29.32 -17.76 19.87
C HIS A 324 -28.45 -17.51 21.12
N GLY A 325 -27.12 -17.43 20.98
CA GLY A 325 -26.15 -17.24 22.07
C GLY A 325 -25.70 -18.53 22.77
N ASN A 326 -25.93 -19.71 22.19
CA ASN A 326 -25.42 -20.96 22.74
C ASN A 326 -23.90 -21.09 22.52
N THR A 327 -23.20 -21.70 23.48
CA THR A 327 -21.75 -22.02 23.41
C THR A 327 -21.42 -23.50 23.65
N SER A 328 -22.42 -24.33 23.94
CA SER A 328 -22.22 -25.76 24.21
C SER A 328 -22.03 -26.55 22.92
N THR A 329 -21.03 -27.43 22.86
CA THR A 329 -20.82 -28.42 21.79
C THR A 329 -22.07 -29.27 21.50
N SER A 330 -22.89 -29.50 22.54
CA SER A 330 -24.19 -30.19 22.46
C SER A 330 -25.26 -29.45 21.64
N SER A 331 -25.07 -28.15 21.33
CA SER A 331 -26.02 -27.34 20.56
C SER A 331 -25.70 -27.42 19.07
N ARG A 332 -26.70 -27.71 18.23
CA ARG A 332 -26.52 -27.88 16.77
C ARG A 332 -25.89 -26.66 16.09
N GLY A 333 -26.16 -25.44 16.55
CA GLY A 333 -25.56 -24.22 16.00
C GLY A 333 -24.09 -23.99 16.39
N VAL A 334 -23.53 -24.85 17.26
CA VAL A 334 -22.17 -24.74 17.80
C VAL A 334 -21.33 -25.96 17.39
N GLY A 335 -21.81 -27.18 17.65
CA GLY A 335 -21.14 -28.43 17.30
C GLY A 335 -19.76 -28.64 17.94
N ALA A 336 -19.10 -29.73 17.56
CA ALA A 336 -17.76 -30.10 18.04
C ALA A 336 -16.60 -29.39 17.30
N HIS A 337 -16.79 -28.15 16.83
CA HIS A 337 -15.77 -27.38 16.09
C HIS A 337 -14.40 -27.33 16.82
N THR A 338 -14.41 -27.16 18.14
CA THR A 338 -13.19 -27.05 18.95
C THR A 338 -12.28 -28.27 18.84
N ALA A 339 -12.84 -29.49 18.66
CA ALA A 339 -12.06 -30.73 18.52
C ALA A 339 -11.23 -30.78 17.22
N HIS A 340 -11.53 -29.93 16.24
CA HIS A 340 -10.85 -29.87 14.94
C HIS A 340 -9.78 -28.77 14.89
N VAL A 341 -9.99 -27.66 15.63
CA VAL A 341 -9.09 -26.49 15.63
C VAL A 341 -8.16 -26.43 16.85
N ALA A 342 -8.41 -27.21 17.90
CA ALA A 342 -7.51 -27.35 19.05
C ALA A 342 -6.62 -28.60 18.87
N SER A 343 -5.30 -28.39 18.76
CA SER A 343 -4.27 -29.40 18.38
C SER A 343 -4.57 -30.83 18.84
N PRO A 344 -5.18 -31.67 17.97
CA PRO A 344 -5.57 -33.02 18.33
C PRO A 344 -4.36 -33.96 18.30
N GLN A 345 -4.49 -35.20 18.80
CA GLN A 345 -3.32 -36.09 18.96
C GLN A 345 -2.84 -36.73 17.64
N TRP A 346 -3.59 -36.61 16.55
CA TRP A 346 -3.40 -37.41 15.32
C TRP A 346 -3.14 -36.59 14.05
N ILE A 347 -3.53 -35.31 14.04
CA ILE A 347 -3.38 -34.37 12.91
C ILE A 347 -3.00 -33.00 13.49
N GLU A 348 -2.39 -32.13 12.68
CA GLU A 348 -2.22 -30.71 13.05
C GLU A 348 -3.57 -29.96 13.12
N PRO A 349 -3.65 -28.80 13.82
CA PRO A 349 -4.85 -27.97 13.86
C PRO A 349 -5.37 -27.63 12.45
N LEU A 350 -6.64 -27.91 12.18
CA LEU A 350 -7.27 -27.57 10.90
C LEU A 350 -7.71 -26.09 10.91
N ASP A 351 -7.48 -25.36 9.81
CA ASP A 351 -8.29 -24.17 9.55
C ASP A 351 -9.71 -24.59 9.17
N CYS A 352 -10.69 -23.76 9.47
CA CYS A 352 -12.07 -23.96 9.04
C CYS A 352 -12.17 -24.27 7.53
N SER A 353 -11.35 -23.61 6.69
CA SER A 353 -11.33 -23.77 5.22
C SER A 353 -11.07 -25.19 4.73
N GLU A 354 -10.45 -26.04 5.55
CA GLU A 354 -10.20 -27.45 5.23
C GLU A 354 -11.50 -28.28 5.28
N CYS A 355 -12.42 -27.89 6.17
CA CYS A 355 -13.74 -28.49 6.31
C CYS A 355 -14.77 -27.76 5.43
N HIS A 356 -14.90 -26.44 5.57
CA HIS A 356 -15.86 -25.62 4.81
C HIS A 356 -15.30 -24.22 4.55
N ILE A 357 -15.69 -23.60 3.43
CA ILE A 357 -15.26 -22.24 3.11
C ILE A 357 -15.70 -21.27 4.22
N LYS A 358 -14.79 -20.38 4.63
CA LYS A 358 -15.01 -19.36 5.65
C LYS A 358 -15.49 -18.05 5.01
N PRO A 359 -16.71 -17.55 5.33
CA PRO A 359 -17.19 -16.29 4.77
C PRO A 359 -16.35 -15.09 5.18
N ALA A 360 -15.78 -14.39 4.19
CA ALA A 360 -15.11 -13.09 4.36
C ALA A 360 -16.10 -11.89 4.43
N GLN A 361 -17.35 -12.08 4.01
CA GLN A 361 -18.44 -11.11 4.14
C GLN A 361 -19.72 -11.84 4.53
N VAL A 362 -20.63 -11.15 5.25
CA VAL A 362 -21.86 -11.76 5.78
C VAL A 362 -22.80 -12.25 4.67
N ASN A 363 -22.78 -11.60 3.52
CA ASN A 363 -23.61 -11.84 2.35
C ASN A 363 -22.95 -12.74 1.28
N TRP A 364 -21.84 -13.42 1.59
CA TRP A 364 -21.22 -14.39 0.67
C TRP A 364 -22.20 -15.58 0.47
N PRO A 365 -22.49 -15.99 -0.78
CA PRO A 365 -23.21 -17.22 -1.09
C PRO A 365 -22.94 -18.42 -0.17
N GLY A 366 -24.00 -18.90 0.49
CA GLY A 366 -23.93 -19.94 1.52
C GLY A 366 -23.70 -19.38 2.94
N HIS A 367 -24.16 -18.15 3.23
CA HIS A 367 -24.08 -17.56 4.57
C HIS A 367 -25.42 -16.96 5.05
N VAL A 368 -25.69 -15.67 4.83
CA VAL A 368 -26.99 -15.04 5.17
C VAL A 368 -27.74 -14.51 3.95
N ASP A 369 -27.35 -14.96 2.77
CA ASP A 369 -27.95 -14.65 1.46
C ASP A 369 -29.17 -15.52 1.12
N SER A 370 -29.41 -16.59 1.88
CA SER A 370 -30.36 -17.68 1.60
C SER A 370 -31.43 -17.88 2.69
N ASP A 371 -32.43 -18.73 2.39
CA ASP A 371 -33.39 -19.23 3.37
C ASP A 371 -32.74 -20.32 4.26
N ARG A 372 -32.83 -20.15 5.59
CA ARG A 372 -32.20 -21.05 6.58
C ARG A 372 -32.59 -22.54 6.41
N PRO A 373 -31.67 -23.49 6.72
CA PRO A 373 -30.37 -23.32 7.37
C PRO A 373 -29.23 -22.97 6.41
N VAL A 374 -28.12 -22.47 6.95
CA VAL A 374 -26.92 -22.08 6.19
C VAL A 374 -26.35 -23.23 5.37
N GLU A 375 -26.06 -23.01 4.09
CA GLU A 375 -25.50 -24.01 3.19
C GLU A 375 -23.98 -24.15 3.35
N ILE A 376 -23.56 -25.27 3.94
CA ILE A 376 -22.13 -25.61 4.10
C ILE A 376 -21.50 -25.83 2.72
N THR A 377 -20.73 -24.83 2.24
CA THR A 377 -19.88 -25.01 1.05
C THR A 377 -18.57 -25.68 1.48
N TRP A 378 -18.45 -26.97 1.19
CA TRP A 378 -17.34 -27.82 1.62
C TRP A 378 -15.96 -27.39 1.08
N GLY A 379 -14.95 -27.44 1.95
CA GLY A 379 -13.54 -27.16 1.66
C GLY A 379 -12.85 -28.30 0.92
N ASP A 380 -11.74 -28.06 0.23
CA ASP A 380 -11.21 -29.04 -0.73
C ASP A 380 -10.70 -30.35 -0.09
N ARG A 381 -10.05 -30.30 1.08
CA ARG A 381 -9.62 -31.51 1.81
C ARG A 381 -10.78 -32.43 2.19
N SER A 382 -11.97 -31.86 2.47
CA SER A 382 -13.16 -32.68 2.77
C SER A 382 -13.62 -33.55 1.58
N LYS A 383 -13.35 -33.11 0.33
CA LYS A 383 -13.71 -33.73 -0.96
C LYS A 383 -12.62 -34.67 -1.54
N THR A 384 -11.50 -34.86 -0.84
CA THR A 384 -10.41 -35.76 -1.24
C THR A 384 -10.91 -37.20 -1.52
N ASP A 385 -10.16 -37.98 -2.31
CA ASP A 385 -10.54 -39.28 -2.86
C ASP A 385 -11.83 -39.24 -3.74
N GLY A 386 -12.22 -38.05 -4.20
CA GLY A 386 -13.39 -37.84 -5.07
C GLY A 386 -14.72 -37.97 -4.32
N LEU A 387 -14.69 -37.78 -3.00
CA LEU A 387 -15.85 -37.89 -2.12
C LEU A 387 -16.80 -36.69 -2.28
N SER A 388 -18.06 -36.91 -1.91
CA SER A 388 -19.10 -35.90 -1.85
C SER A 388 -19.57 -35.74 -0.40
N PRO A 389 -18.98 -34.83 0.38
CA PRO A 389 -19.38 -34.54 1.75
C PRO A 389 -20.86 -34.16 1.88
N GLU A 390 -21.54 -34.73 2.88
CA GLU A 390 -22.94 -34.45 3.18
C GLU A 390 -23.14 -34.24 4.69
N TRP A 391 -23.99 -33.26 5.05
CA TRP A 391 -24.43 -33.02 6.42
C TRP A 391 -25.95 -33.19 6.50
N ASP A 392 -26.42 -34.16 7.28
CA ASP A 392 -27.86 -34.47 7.39
C ASP A 392 -28.61 -33.60 8.42
N GLY A 393 -27.92 -32.60 8.98
CA GLY A 393 -28.40 -31.80 10.11
C GLY A 393 -28.09 -32.38 11.49
N THR A 394 -27.50 -33.59 11.56
CA THR A 394 -27.08 -34.26 12.81
C THR A 394 -25.73 -34.99 12.73
N LYS A 395 -25.33 -35.46 11.55
CA LYS A 395 -24.06 -36.14 11.28
C LYS A 395 -23.36 -35.54 10.07
N CYS A 396 -22.04 -35.69 10.08
CA CYS A 396 -21.21 -35.58 8.89
C CYS A 396 -21.06 -36.96 8.27
N ASN A 397 -21.34 -37.08 6.98
CA ASN A 397 -21.27 -38.33 6.23
C ASN A 397 -20.39 -38.13 4.97
N ASN A 398 -19.71 -39.20 4.55
CA ASN A 398 -18.96 -39.23 3.28
C ASN A 398 -17.87 -38.15 3.14
N ILE A 399 -17.20 -37.78 4.25
CA ILE A 399 -16.07 -36.83 4.26
C ILE A 399 -14.76 -37.62 4.24
N TYR A 400 -13.71 -37.11 3.58
CA TYR A 400 -12.37 -37.72 3.59
C TYR A 400 -11.87 -38.07 5.00
N CYS A 401 -11.92 -37.11 5.93
CA CYS A 401 -11.47 -37.29 7.30
C CYS A 401 -12.37 -38.23 8.12
N HIS A 402 -13.67 -38.30 7.80
CA HIS A 402 -14.70 -39.07 8.52
C HIS A 402 -15.77 -39.56 7.54
N GLY A 403 -15.66 -40.79 7.07
CA GLY A 403 -16.63 -41.36 6.12
C GLY A 403 -16.33 -42.79 5.71
N ASN A 404 -16.98 -43.25 4.64
CA ASN A 404 -16.87 -44.61 4.12
C ASN A 404 -15.49 -44.95 3.52
N SER A 405 -14.59 -43.96 3.39
CA SER A 405 -13.16 -44.10 3.06
C SER A 405 -12.38 -44.84 4.15
N LEU A 406 -12.82 -44.75 5.40
CA LEU A 406 -12.14 -45.25 6.59
C LEU A 406 -12.38 -46.75 6.83
N THR A 407 -11.89 -47.60 5.93
CA THR A 407 -12.05 -49.06 6.00
C THR A 407 -11.48 -49.65 7.30
N ASP A 408 -12.22 -50.60 7.89
CA ASP A 408 -11.94 -51.24 9.18
C ASP A 408 -11.95 -50.29 10.41
N GLY A 409 -12.37 -49.03 10.26
CA GLY A 409 -12.57 -48.08 11.37
C GLY A 409 -13.93 -48.23 12.08
N ASN A 410 -13.92 -48.12 13.42
CA ASN A 410 -15.08 -48.30 14.28
C ASN A 410 -16.03 -47.07 14.39
N ASN A 411 -15.66 -45.87 13.92
CA ASN A 411 -16.50 -44.65 14.01
C ASN A 411 -16.51 -43.82 12.70
N GLN A 412 -16.96 -44.40 11.61
CA GLN A 412 -16.91 -43.79 10.26
C GLN A 412 -17.84 -42.58 10.04
N ASN A 413 -18.93 -42.40 10.81
CA ASN A 413 -19.93 -41.35 10.56
C ASN A 413 -20.34 -40.67 11.87
N PRO A 414 -19.50 -39.77 12.42
CA PRO A 414 -19.67 -39.16 13.74
C PRO A 414 -20.88 -38.21 13.82
N LEU A 415 -21.34 -37.97 15.05
CA LEU A 415 -22.37 -36.98 15.35
C LEU A 415 -21.75 -35.58 15.43
N TRP A 416 -22.45 -34.58 14.87
CA TRP A 416 -22.01 -33.18 14.84
C TRP A 416 -21.77 -32.55 16.23
N THR A 417 -22.38 -33.13 17.27
CA THR A 417 -22.37 -32.65 18.66
C THR A 417 -21.66 -33.64 19.60
N ASP A 418 -20.75 -34.46 19.08
CA ASP A 418 -19.98 -35.45 19.84
C ASP A 418 -18.53 -34.97 19.92
N ASP A 419 -18.02 -34.81 21.15
CA ASP A 419 -16.76 -34.16 21.48
C ASP A 419 -15.78 -35.10 22.22
N GLN A 420 -15.99 -36.42 22.08
CA GLN A 420 -15.13 -37.44 22.68
C GLN A 420 -13.88 -37.73 21.84
N ASP A 421 -12.74 -37.93 22.51
CA ASP A 421 -11.48 -38.33 21.87
C ASP A 421 -11.60 -39.69 21.14
N LEU A 422 -11.00 -39.77 19.95
CA LEU A 422 -10.99 -40.99 19.13
C LEU A 422 -9.77 -41.88 19.43
N THR A 423 -9.97 -43.20 19.42
CA THR A 423 -8.88 -44.18 19.40
C THR A 423 -8.43 -44.45 17.97
N CYS A 424 -7.21 -44.97 17.76
CA CYS A 424 -6.68 -45.24 16.41
C CYS A 424 -7.59 -46.17 15.58
N ASP A 425 -8.21 -47.16 16.23
CA ASP A 425 -9.15 -48.10 15.63
C ASP A 425 -10.54 -47.51 15.35
N ALA A 426 -10.82 -46.27 15.76
CA ALA A 426 -12.01 -45.55 15.32
C ALA A 426 -11.94 -45.22 13.82
N CYS A 427 -10.72 -45.05 13.27
CA CYS A 427 -10.51 -44.65 11.87
C CYS A 427 -10.03 -45.79 10.97
N HIS A 428 -9.16 -46.70 11.43
CA HIS A 428 -8.70 -47.83 10.61
C HIS A 428 -8.07 -48.96 11.45
N GLY A 429 -7.92 -50.15 10.85
CA GLY A 429 -7.13 -51.23 11.44
C GLY A 429 -5.68 -50.84 11.71
N VAL A 430 -5.01 -51.51 12.66
CA VAL A 430 -3.62 -51.24 13.05
C VAL A 430 -2.78 -52.53 12.97
N ALA A 431 -1.99 -52.77 11.92
CA ALA A 431 -1.89 -51.99 10.67
C ALA A 431 -3.16 -52.12 9.79
N PRO A 432 -3.39 -51.21 8.82
CA PRO A 432 -4.48 -51.33 7.86
C PRO A 432 -4.38 -52.63 7.04
N ASN A 433 -5.50 -53.30 6.80
CA ASN A 433 -5.55 -54.60 6.13
C ASN A 433 -5.48 -54.46 4.59
N THR A 434 -4.40 -53.85 4.08
CA THR A 434 -4.25 -53.45 2.67
C THR A 434 -2.95 -53.97 2.05
N GLY A 435 -3.08 -54.84 1.04
CA GLY A 435 -1.96 -55.38 0.28
C GLY A 435 -0.90 -56.11 1.14
N GLY A 436 0.38 -55.84 0.88
CA GLY A 436 1.53 -56.52 1.50
C GLY A 436 1.79 -56.22 2.97
N HIS A 437 0.99 -55.39 3.66
CA HIS A 437 1.25 -55.01 5.07
C HIS A 437 1.43 -56.21 6.01
N THR A 438 0.65 -57.28 5.82
CA THR A 438 0.71 -58.48 6.68
C THR A 438 2.06 -59.18 6.63
N SER A 439 2.62 -59.45 5.45
CA SER A 439 3.88 -60.19 5.35
C SER A 439 5.06 -59.43 5.95
N HIS A 440 5.13 -58.12 5.72
CA HIS A 440 6.15 -57.28 6.32
C HIS A 440 6.02 -57.23 7.85
N THR A 441 4.85 -56.89 8.37
CA THR A 441 4.65 -56.65 9.82
C THR A 441 4.49 -57.91 10.68
N VAL A 442 4.11 -59.06 10.10
CA VAL A 442 3.83 -60.30 10.84
C VAL A 442 4.88 -61.39 10.59
N ASP A 443 5.19 -61.68 9.32
CA ASP A 443 6.08 -62.79 8.97
C ASP A 443 7.55 -62.40 9.14
N TYR A 444 7.95 -61.24 8.61
CA TYR A 444 9.30 -60.68 8.74
C TYR A 444 9.47 -59.71 9.92
N ARG A 445 8.37 -59.32 10.60
CA ARG A 445 8.33 -58.44 11.78
C ARG A 445 8.96 -57.06 11.59
N ILE A 446 8.87 -56.53 10.38
CA ILE A 446 9.31 -55.18 10.02
C ILE A 446 8.41 -54.15 10.72
N GLU A 447 9.03 -53.18 11.42
CA GLU A 447 8.31 -52.13 12.14
C GLU A 447 7.65 -51.11 11.19
N CYS A 448 6.54 -50.52 11.63
CA CYS A 448 5.76 -49.58 10.81
C CYS A 448 6.60 -48.39 10.31
N MET A 449 7.51 -47.87 11.14
CA MET A 449 8.34 -46.72 10.79
C MET A 449 9.18 -46.95 9.53
N ILE A 450 9.63 -48.19 9.28
CA ILE A 450 10.52 -48.53 8.15
C ILE A 450 9.87 -48.20 6.79
N CYS A 451 8.53 -48.24 6.71
CA CYS A 451 7.78 -47.90 5.49
C CYS A 451 6.96 -46.60 5.60
N HIS A 452 6.85 -46.02 6.80
CA HIS A 452 6.00 -44.87 7.10
C HIS A 452 6.68 -43.98 8.16
N ASP A 453 7.51 -43.03 7.75
CA ASP A 453 8.28 -42.21 8.68
C ASP A 453 7.41 -41.42 9.70
N GLY A 454 7.84 -41.42 10.95
CA GLY A 454 7.12 -40.89 12.10
C GLY A 454 5.89 -41.70 12.55
N TYR A 455 5.59 -42.85 11.94
CA TYR A 455 4.53 -43.75 12.39
C TYR A 455 5.06 -44.89 13.27
N ALA A 456 4.40 -45.10 14.40
CA ALA A 456 4.57 -46.28 15.24
C ALA A 456 3.21 -46.94 15.51
N LYS A 457 3.20 -48.05 16.26
CA LYS A 457 1.98 -48.81 16.56
C LYS A 457 0.89 -48.01 17.31
N ASN A 458 1.26 -46.88 17.91
CA ASN A 458 0.39 -46.03 18.73
C ASN A 458 0.68 -44.52 18.56
N SER A 459 1.36 -44.11 17.50
CA SER A 459 1.62 -42.70 17.16
C SER A 459 1.72 -42.52 15.65
N VAL A 460 1.44 -41.31 15.16
CA VAL A 460 1.39 -40.98 13.73
C VAL A 460 2.11 -39.66 13.46
N ASN A 461 2.63 -39.50 12.24
CA ASN A 461 3.19 -38.24 11.79
C ASN A 461 2.05 -37.26 11.43
N LYS A 462 1.69 -36.38 12.37
CA LYS A 462 0.54 -35.44 12.27
C LYS A 462 0.53 -34.54 11.03
N GLN A 463 1.68 -34.30 10.40
CA GLN A 463 1.80 -33.45 9.22
C GLN A 463 1.30 -34.15 7.94
N VAL A 464 1.47 -35.47 7.85
CA VAL A 464 1.03 -36.29 6.70
C VAL A 464 -0.21 -37.13 7.01
N HIS A 465 -0.47 -37.45 8.27
CA HIS A 465 -1.66 -38.20 8.66
C HIS A 465 -2.93 -37.36 8.42
N VAL A 466 -3.78 -37.81 7.48
CA VAL A 466 -5.01 -37.11 7.04
C VAL A 466 -4.71 -35.73 6.41
N ASN A 467 -3.59 -35.64 5.67
CA ASN A 467 -3.23 -34.44 4.90
C ASN A 467 -4.01 -34.26 3.57
N GLY A 468 -4.59 -35.34 3.02
CA GLY A 468 -5.20 -35.38 1.69
C GLY A 468 -4.55 -36.34 0.67
N ASN A 469 -3.44 -37.00 1.02
CA ASN A 469 -2.68 -37.89 0.14
C ASN A 469 -2.60 -39.33 0.71
N ARG A 470 -1.80 -40.17 0.05
CA ARG A 470 -1.40 -41.52 0.49
C ARG A 470 0.10 -41.57 0.66
N ASP A 471 0.60 -40.85 1.66
CA ASP A 471 2.04 -40.73 1.92
C ASP A 471 2.61 -42.06 2.43
N VAL A 472 3.38 -42.73 1.57
CA VAL A 472 4.21 -43.88 1.93
C VAL A 472 5.65 -43.40 1.94
N GLN A 473 6.12 -42.99 3.11
CA GLN A 473 7.46 -42.43 3.32
C GLN A 473 8.37 -43.53 3.88
N MET A 474 9.06 -44.23 2.99
CA MET A 474 10.09 -45.21 3.37
C MET A 474 11.17 -44.54 4.22
N PHE A 475 11.49 -45.14 5.36
CA PHE A 475 12.56 -44.65 6.23
C PHE A 475 13.92 -44.89 5.58
N GLU A 476 14.91 -44.09 5.98
CA GLU A 476 16.24 -44.02 5.36
C GLU A 476 17.00 -45.38 5.37
N LEU A 477 16.66 -46.28 6.30
CA LEU A 477 17.17 -47.66 6.38
C LEU A 477 16.47 -48.67 5.46
N GLY A 478 15.21 -48.43 5.08
CA GLY A 478 14.46 -49.32 4.17
C GLY A 478 14.79 -49.03 2.70
N GLY A 479 14.94 -47.74 2.40
CA GLY A 479 15.29 -47.23 1.08
C GLY A 479 14.20 -47.42 0.02
N GLY A 480 14.37 -46.71 -1.10
CA GLY A 480 13.56 -46.90 -2.30
C GLY A 480 12.25 -46.13 -2.35
N ASN A 481 11.56 -46.30 -3.47
CA ASN A 481 10.36 -45.54 -3.84
C ASN A 481 9.13 -46.44 -3.84
N TYR A 482 7.99 -45.90 -3.41
CA TYR A 482 6.67 -46.49 -3.58
C TYR A 482 5.82 -45.60 -4.49
N GLU A 483 5.54 -46.06 -5.71
CA GLU A 483 4.65 -45.35 -6.66
C GLU A 483 3.70 -46.35 -7.33
N ASN A 484 2.42 -46.00 -7.43
CA ASN A 484 1.39 -46.81 -8.11
C ASN A 484 1.42 -48.32 -7.73
N GLU A 485 1.39 -48.59 -6.43
CA GLU A 485 1.50 -49.94 -5.82
C GLU A 485 2.79 -50.73 -6.14
N THR A 486 3.82 -50.07 -6.69
CA THR A 486 5.09 -50.71 -7.07
C THR A 486 6.23 -50.16 -6.24
N CYS A 487 7.08 -51.05 -5.74
CA CYS A 487 8.29 -50.71 -5.00
C CYS A 487 9.49 -50.74 -5.95
N SER A 488 10.39 -49.77 -5.86
CA SER A 488 11.71 -49.82 -6.50
C SER A 488 12.82 -49.47 -5.51
N ASP A 489 14.03 -49.96 -5.76
CA ASP A 489 15.25 -49.56 -5.04
C ASP A 489 15.25 -49.85 -3.52
N VAL A 490 14.33 -50.71 -3.05
CA VAL A 490 14.21 -51.14 -1.65
C VAL A 490 15.35 -52.10 -1.28
N ILE A 491 16.09 -51.76 -0.22
CA ILE A 491 17.27 -52.48 0.26
C ILE A 491 16.95 -53.97 0.51
N CYS A 492 15.88 -54.24 1.27
CA CYS A 492 15.47 -55.60 1.67
C CYS A 492 14.96 -56.49 0.52
N HIS A 493 14.87 -55.99 -0.72
CA HIS A 493 14.57 -56.78 -1.91
C HIS A 493 15.75 -56.85 -2.90
N GLY A 494 16.83 -56.11 -2.60
CA GLY A 494 18.00 -55.95 -3.44
C GLY A 494 17.76 -54.96 -4.59
N SER A 495 18.77 -54.13 -4.88
CA SER A 495 18.77 -53.00 -5.84
C SER A 495 18.59 -53.37 -7.33
N LYS A 496 17.99 -54.53 -7.62
CA LYS A 496 17.65 -55.02 -8.97
C LYS A 496 16.25 -55.67 -9.05
N GLN A 497 15.46 -55.64 -7.97
CA GLN A 497 14.08 -56.15 -7.96
C GLN A 497 13.09 -55.00 -7.74
N THR A 498 12.02 -54.99 -8.53
CA THR A 498 10.92 -54.00 -8.44
C THR A 498 9.59 -54.69 -8.18
N PRO A 499 9.36 -55.23 -6.96
CA PRO A 499 8.13 -55.97 -6.66
C PRO A 499 6.91 -55.03 -6.63
N ASN A 500 5.78 -55.53 -7.12
CA ASN A 500 4.49 -54.95 -6.78
C ASN A 500 4.16 -55.29 -5.32
N TRP A 501 3.49 -54.38 -4.61
CA TRP A 501 3.10 -54.49 -3.19
C TRP A 501 2.33 -55.78 -2.84
N ASN A 502 1.79 -56.48 -3.85
CA ASN A 502 1.00 -57.70 -3.72
C ASN A 502 1.76 -58.98 -4.20
N SER A 503 3.08 -59.08 -3.96
CA SER A 503 3.96 -60.18 -4.47
C SER A 503 4.94 -60.77 -3.43
N THR A 504 5.76 -61.79 -3.79
CA THR A 504 6.51 -62.66 -2.84
C THR A 504 7.87 -63.17 -3.39
N ALA A 505 8.96 -63.20 -2.59
CA ALA A 505 10.33 -63.62 -3.01
C ALA A 505 11.24 -64.18 -1.87
N ASP A 506 12.45 -64.71 -2.19
CA ASP A 506 13.43 -65.37 -1.30
C ASP A 506 14.83 -64.64 -1.22
N PHE A 507 15.70 -64.97 -0.24
CA PHE A 507 16.87 -64.13 0.17
C PHE A 507 18.15 -64.90 0.63
N ILE A 508 19.39 -64.37 0.43
CA ILE A 508 20.69 -64.92 0.93
C ILE A 508 21.77 -63.84 1.24
N CYS A 509 22.82 -64.18 2.00
CA CYS A 509 23.81 -63.20 2.53
C CYS A 509 24.59 -62.39 1.46
N THR A 510 25.07 -63.02 0.39
CA THR A 510 25.78 -62.31 -0.70
C THR A 510 24.85 -61.49 -1.60
N SER A 511 23.53 -61.59 -1.44
CA SER A 511 22.58 -60.63 -2.01
C SER A 511 22.64 -59.26 -1.33
N CYS A 512 23.24 -59.17 -0.13
CA CYS A 512 23.50 -57.91 0.57
C CYS A 512 24.96 -57.47 0.34
N HIS A 513 25.93 -58.22 0.86
CA HIS A 513 27.31 -57.73 1.10
C HIS A 513 28.33 -57.92 -0.07
N GLY A 514 27.89 -58.32 -1.27
CA GLY A 514 28.79 -58.67 -2.39
C GLY A 514 29.06 -57.52 -3.39
N GLY A 515 30.28 -56.95 -3.36
CA GLY A 515 30.72 -55.90 -4.29
C GLY A 515 31.09 -56.39 -5.70
N PHE A 516 31.52 -55.50 -6.59
CA PHE A 516 31.80 -55.84 -8.00
C PHE A 516 32.97 -56.84 -8.20
N GLU A 517 34.00 -56.82 -7.33
CA GLU A 517 35.27 -57.55 -7.56
C GLU A 517 35.36 -58.94 -6.88
N ASN A 518 34.39 -59.30 -6.04
CA ASN A 518 33.98 -60.67 -5.66
C ASN A 518 34.98 -61.74 -5.13
N GLU A 519 36.30 -61.53 -5.06
CA GLU A 519 37.23 -62.61 -4.63
C GLU A 519 37.69 -62.54 -3.16
N THR A 520 37.74 -61.37 -2.52
CA THR A 520 38.26 -61.19 -1.14
C THR A 520 37.18 -60.91 -0.08
N GLY A 521 36.06 -60.28 -0.48
CA GLY A 521 35.05 -59.75 0.45
C GLY A 521 35.39 -58.38 1.06
N ALA A 522 36.45 -57.71 0.58
CA ALA A 522 36.81 -56.34 0.97
C ALA A 522 37.13 -55.50 -0.28
N PRO A 523 36.52 -54.32 -0.48
CA PRO A 523 35.42 -53.75 0.31
C PRO A 523 34.15 -54.64 0.28
N PRO A 524 33.46 -54.84 1.43
CA PRO A 524 32.12 -55.41 1.45
C PRO A 524 31.11 -54.39 0.92
N ASN A 525 29.86 -54.77 0.66
CA ASN A 525 28.78 -53.78 0.61
C ASN A 525 28.21 -53.57 2.02
N ASP A 526 27.79 -52.34 2.32
CA ASP A 526 27.04 -52.07 3.54
C ASP A 526 25.55 -52.46 3.43
N ILE A 527 24.82 -52.30 4.53
CA ILE A 527 23.39 -52.58 4.61
C ILE A 527 22.53 -51.60 3.81
N HIS A 528 23.07 -50.48 3.33
CA HIS A 528 22.37 -49.55 2.43
C HIS A 528 22.61 -49.89 0.94
N GLY A 529 23.41 -50.92 0.67
CA GLY A 529 23.79 -51.33 -0.69
C GLY A 529 24.92 -50.48 -1.29
N ASN A 530 25.60 -49.65 -0.50
CA ASN A 530 26.77 -48.93 -0.97
C ASN A 530 27.90 -49.90 -1.26
N THR A 531 28.56 -49.73 -2.41
CA THR A 531 29.78 -50.47 -2.78
C THR A 531 31.02 -49.58 -2.73
N SER A 532 30.88 -48.32 -2.31
CA SER A 532 31.97 -47.34 -2.24
C SER A 532 32.76 -47.51 -0.96
N LYS A 533 34.08 -47.52 -1.09
CA LYS A 533 35.05 -47.47 0.02
C LYS A 533 34.83 -46.27 0.97
N THR A 534 34.11 -45.25 0.52
CA THR A 534 33.74 -44.04 1.26
C THR A 534 32.47 -44.18 2.14
N ALA A 535 31.79 -45.33 2.14
CA ALA A 535 30.61 -45.55 2.99
C ALA A 535 31.00 -46.26 4.30
N THR A 536 30.43 -45.87 5.44
CA THR A 536 30.94 -46.30 6.76
C THR A 536 30.79 -47.79 7.02
N GLY A 537 29.73 -48.44 6.52
CA GLY A 537 29.61 -49.91 6.57
C GLY A 537 30.49 -50.66 5.56
N VAL A 538 31.24 -49.94 4.73
CA VAL A 538 32.17 -50.49 3.72
C VAL A 538 33.63 -50.28 4.15
N GLY A 539 34.00 -49.05 4.49
CA GLY A 539 35.35 -48.65 4.89
C GLY A 539 36.41 -48.69 3.78
N ALA A 540 37.44 -47.86 3.93
CA ALA A 540 38.58 -47.75 3.04
C ALA A 540 39.62 -48.86 3.25
N HIS A 541 39.16 -50.09 3.53
CA HIS A 541 39.97 -51.28 3.82
C HIS A 541 41.21 -51.44 2.92
N SER A 542 41.09 -51.14 1.62
CA SER A 542 42.21 -51.26 0.66
C SER A 542 43.40 -50.37 0.98
N ALA A 543 43.23 -49.21 1.62
CA ALA A 543 44.34 -48.31 1.95
C ALA A 543 45.43 -48.98 2.82
N HIS A 544 45.05 -50.02 3.57
CA HIS A 544 45.95 -50.77 4.45
C HIS A 544 46.41 -52.11 3.83
N VAL A 545 45.57 -52.75 3.02
CA VAL A 545 45.84 -54.09 2.44
C VAL A 545 46.33 -54.08 0.99
N ASP A 546 46.38 -52.91 0.34
CA ASP A 546 46.77 -52.74 -1.07
C ASP A 546 47.77 -51.57 -1.24
N ASN A 547 49.06 -51.88 -1.05
CA ASN A 547 50.23 -51.03 -1.33
C ASN A 547 50.17 -49.56 -0.77
N PRO A 548 50.28 -49.37 0.56
CA PRO A 548 50.30 -48.04 1.17
C PRO A 548 51.56 -47.23 0.84
N LYS A 549 51.44 -45.91 1.00
CA LYS A 549 52.39 -44.89 0.50
C LYS A 549 53.54 -44.54 1.44
N TRP A 550 53.34 -44.67 2.76
CA TRP A 550 54.29 -44.22 3.79
C TRP A 550 54.78 -45.35 4.71
N SER A 551 54.37 -46.60 4.43
CA SER A 551 54.61 -47.77 5.29
C SER A 551 54.49 -49.09 4.52
N ARG A 552 54.51 -50.23 5.23
CA ARG A 552 54.27 -51.57 4.67
C ARG A 552 52.77 -51.89 4.55
N VAL A 553 52.42 -52.87 3.71
CA VAL A 553 51.09 -53.52 3.67
C VAL A 553 50.76 -54.23 5.01
N PHE A 554 49.48 -54.29 5.38
CA PHE A 554 48.93 -54.92 6.59
C PHE A 554 47.98 -56.09 6.28
N ASP A 555 47.77 -56.98 7.27
CA ASP A 555 46.79 -58.09 7.21
C ASP A 555 45.48 -57.72 7.93
N CYS A 556 44.33 -58.28 7.56
CA CYS A 556 43.05 -57.99 8.23
C CYS A 556 43.09 -58.29 9.75
N SER A 557 43.87 -59.27 10.19
CA SER A 557 44.06 -59.63 11.61
C SER A 557 45.06 -58.74 12.37
N ASP A 558 45.78 -57.84 11.69
CA ASP A 558 46.40 -56.68 12.35
C ASP A 558 45.29 -55.75 12.91
N CYS A 559 44.05 -55.87 12.39
CA CYS A 559 42.87 -55.06 12.73
C CYS A 559 41.74 -55.82 13.46
N HIS A 560 40.95 -56.71 12.83
CA HIS A 560 39.69 -57.24 13.43
C HIS A 560 39.23 -58.68 13.00
N ILE A 561 38.03 -59.11 13.45
CA ILE A 561 37.39 -60.45 13.28
C ILE A 561 36.05 -60.36 12.47
N ARG A 562 35.44 -61.48 12.03
CA ARG A 562 34.28 -61.54 11.07
C ARG A 562 33.11 -62.51 11.47
N PRO A 563 31.81 -62.13 11.32
CA PRO A 563 30.60 -62.96 11.67
C PRO A 563 30.13 -64.06 10.66
N SER A 564 28.94 -64.66 10.90
CA SER A 564 28.42 -65.84 10.15
C SER A 564 26.95 -65.87 9.68
N GLN A 565 25.97 -65.26 10.37
CA GLN A 565 24.54 -65.18 10.00
C GLN A 565 23.94 -63.80 10.28
N ILE A 566 22.80 -63.47 9.64
CA ILE A 566 22.17 -62.14 9.72
C ILE A 566 21.73 -61.78 11.15
N SER A 567 21.28 -62.77 11.93
CA SER A 567 20.87 -62.62 13.34
C SER A 567 21.89 -63.24 14.32
N ASP A 568 23.19 -63.22 13.98
CA ASP A 568 24.25 -63.42 14.98
C ASP A 568 24.27 -62.20 15.93
N GLU A 569 24.66 -62.39 17.20
CA GLU A 569 24.68 -61.39 18.30
C GLU A 569 25.66 -60.21 18.09
N THR A 570 26.10 -59.96 16.86
CA THR A 570 26.98 -58.82 16.44
C THR A 570 26.64 -58.32 15.02
N HIS A 571 25.42 -58.59 14.53
CA HIS A 571 25.02 -58.32 13.13
C HIS A 571 23.75 -57.46 13.01
N ILE A 572 22.57 -58.05 12.81
CA ILE A 572 21.26 -57.37 12.83
C ILE A 572 20.30 -58.25 13.65
N ASP A 573 20.42 -58.16 14.97
CA ASP A 573 19.73 -59.03 15.94
C ASP A 573 18.67 -58.29 16.77
N GLY A 574 18.69 -56.96 16.78
CA GLY A 574 17.77 -56.10 17.52
C GLY A 574 18.33 -54.70 17.79
N ASP A 575 19.65 -54.55 17.80
CA ASP A 575 20.30 -53.26 17.53
C ASP A 575 20.60 -53.13 16.02
N PHE A 576 20.79 -51.90 15.54
CA PHE A 576 20.95 -51.57 14.11
C PHE A 576 22.42 -51.31 13.72
N GLN A 577 23.38 -51.65 14.58
CA GLN A 577 24.82 -51.45 14.38
C GLN A 577 25.62 -52.72 14.69
N ALA A 578 26.54 -53.10 13.79
CA ALA A 578 27.39 -54.27 13.95
C ALA A 578 28.64 -53.97 14.81
N GLU A 579 29.00 -54.89 15.71
CA GLU A 579 30.10 -54.73 16.67
C GLU A 579 31.46 -55.21 16.13
N ILE A 580 32.56 -54.60 16.60
CA ILE A 580 33.95 -54.90 16.16
C ILE A 580 34.77 -55.56 17.29
N THR A 581 35.59 -56.56 16.96
CA THR A 581 36.54 -57.21 17.89
C THR A 581 37.98 -57.11 17.37
N TRP A 582 38.90 -56.56 18.18
CA TRP A 582 40.25 -56.11 17.77
C TRP A 582 41.40 -57.13 17.88
N GLY A 583 42.32 -57.07 16.90
CA GLY A 583 43.61 -57.78 16.83
C GLY A 583 44.73 -57.20 17.72
N GLU A 584 45.97 -57.69 17.58
CA GLU A 584 47.06 -57.43 18.54
C GLU A 584 48.04 -56.31 18.13
N PHE A 585 48.36 -56.14 16.84
CA PHE A 585 49.36 -55.14 16.41
C PHE A 585 48.92 -53.70 16.74
N SER A 586 47.62 -53.44 16.63
CA SER A 586 46.94 -52.20 17.03
C SER A 586 47.12 -51.82 18.50
N LYS A 587 47.44 -52.78 19.40
CA LYS A 587 47.63 -52.56 20.85
C LYS A 587 49.06 -52.10 21.23
N THR A 588 49.97 -51.93 20.27
CA THR A 588 51.37 -51.61 20.52
C THR A 588 51.53 -50.29 21.32
N GLY A 589 52.32 -50.32 22.41
CA GLY A 589 52.42 -49.20 23.35
C GLY A 589 51.48 -49.29 24.56
N ASP A 590 51.02 -50.50 24.89
CA ASP A 590 50.06 -50.80 25.97
C ASP A 590 48.69 -50.11 25.77
N LEU A 591 48.28 -49.95 24.50
CA LEU A 591 47.04 -49.29 24.10
C LEU A 591 45.82 -50.23 24.12
N THR A 592 44.63 -49.63 24.17
CA THR A 592 43.33 -50.34 24.12
C THR A 592 42.49 -49.79 22.98
N PRO A 593 42.53 -50.40 21.78
CA PRO A 593 41.75 -49.99 20.62
C PRO A 593 40.24 -49.96 20.85
N GLU A 594 39.58 -48.96 20.26
CA GLU A 594 38.14 -48.73 20.37
C GLU A 594 37.57 -48.23 19.03
N TRP A 595 36.31 -48.59 18.72
CA TRP A 595 35.60 -48.13 17.53
C TRP A 595 34.45 -47.23 17.99
N ASN A 596 34.47 -45.95 17.62
CA ASN A 596 33.45 -44.98 18.05
C ASN A 596 32.28 -44.83 17.05
N GLY A 597 32.22 -45.69 16.01
CA GLY A 597 31.24 -45.61 14.93
C GLY A 597 31.70 -44.80 13.71
N THR A 598 32.90 -44.21 13.74
CA THR A 598 33.34 -43.22 12.73
C THR A 598 34.85 -43.32 12.44
N ASN A 599 35.68 -43.37 13.48
CA ASN A 599 37.12 -43.62 13.38
C ASN A 599 37.63 -44.58 14.47
N CYS A 600 38.86 -45.06 14.27
CA CYS A 600 39.54 -46.01 15.15
C CYS A 600 40.31 -45.24 16.24
N GLU A 601 39.96 -45.43 17.50
CA GLU A 601 40.62 -44.77 18.62
C GLU A 601 41.65 -45.68 19.29
N ASN A 602 42.70 -45.07 19.85
CA ASN A 602 43.73 -45.74 20.66
C ASN A 602 44.37 -46.96 19.96
N VAL A 603 44.53 -46.86 18.64
CA VAL A 603 45.32 -47.79 17.83
C VAL A 603 46.74 -47.23 17.71
N TYR A 604 47.76 -48.09 17.74
CA TYR A 604 49.16 -47.66 17.66
C TYR A 604 49.49 -46.74 16.47
N CYS A 605 48.96 -47.06 15.28
CA CYS A 605 49.10 -46.24 14.08
C CYS A 605 48.14 -45.05 14.02
N HIS A 606 47.10 -45.03 14.85
CA HIS A 606 45.94 -44.13 14.75
C HIS A 606 45.39 -43.81 16.16
N GLY A 607 45.89 -42.73 16.77
CA GLY A 607 45.43 -42.26 18.07
C GLY A 607 46.42 -41.35 18.78
N ALA A 608 46.26 -41.23 20.10
CA ALA A 608 47.00 -40.30 20.95
C ALA A 608 48.53 -40.57 21.07
N THR A 609 49.06 -41.60 20.40
CA THR A 609 50.49 -41.87 20.26
C THR A 609 51.18 -40.96 19.24
N LEU A 610 50.43 -40.30 18.37
CA LEU A 610 50.96 -39.41 17.34
C LEU A 610 50.53 -37.96 17.66
N PRO A 611 51.43 -37.10 18.15
CA PRO A 611 51.08 -35.74 18.53
C PRO A 611 50.95 -34.82 17.30
N ASP A 612 49.98 -33.91 17.38
CA ASP A 612 49.76 -32.77 16.46
C ASP A 612 49.48 -33.10 15.00
N GLY A 613 49.23 -34.36 14.67
CA GLY A 613 48.84 -34.75 13.31
C GLY A 613 47.46 -34.22 12.94
N SER A 614 47.30 -33.84 11.67
CA SER A 614 46.03 -33.32 11.15
C SER A 614 44.96 -34.39 11.00
N ASP A 615 45.35 -35.68 10.93
CA ASP A 615 44.44 -36.83 10.85
C ASP A 615 44.98 -38.03 11.67
N VAL A 616 45.20 -37.80 12.96
CA VAL A 616 45.68 -38.84 13.92
C VAL A 616 44.68 -39.98 14.14
N LYS A 617 43.41 -39.79 13.77
CA LYS A 617 42.31 -40.74 13.89
C LYS A 617 41.58 -40.81 12.54
N PRO A 618 42.21 -41.36 11.49
CA PRO A 618 41.65 -41.34 10.15
C PRO A 618 40.25 -41.92 10.13
N GLU A 619 39.37 -41.16 9.49
CA GLU A 619 38.02 -41.57 9.17
C GLU A 619 38.06 -42.90 8.43
N TRP A 620 37.29 -43.87 8.91
CA TRP A 620 37.29 -45.27 8.42
C TRP A 620 37.00 -45.39 6.92
N THR A 621 36.35 -44.38 6.36
CA THR A 621 35.94 -44.22 4.97
C THR A 621 36.96 -43.47 4.11
N SER A 622 38.04 -42.96 4.69
CA SER A 622 39.03 -42.12 3.99
C SER A 622 39.79 -42.92 2.94
N THR A 623 39.45 -42.71 1.68
CA THR A 623 40.18 -43.23 0.52
C THR A 623 41.32 -42.33 0.07
N GLU A 624 41.54 -41.21 0.77
CA GLU A 624 42.52 -40.21 0.38
C GLU A 624 43.94 -40.65 0.74
N ASP A 625 44.88 -40.26 -0.13
CA ASP A 625 46.31 -40.39 0.14
C ASP A 625 46.65 -39.47 1.34
N MET A 626 46.86 -40.06 2.52
CA MET A 626 47.30 -39.32 3.72
C MET A 626 48.45 -38.36 3.38
N SER A 627 48.40 -37.13 3.88
CA SER A 627 49.50 -36.17 3.79
C SER A 627 50.60 -36.49 4.81
N CYS A 628 51.77 -35.85 4.69
CA CYS A 628 52.89 -36.10 5.62
C CYS A 628 52.64 -35.54 7.04
N ASP A 629 51.68 -34.64 7.20
CA ASP A 629 51.17 -34.13 8.48
C ASP A 629 49.99 -34.92 9.05
N ALA A 630 49.37 -35.82 8.26
CA ALA A 630 48.19 -36.56 8.70
C ALA A 630 48.49 -37.37 9.96
N CYS A 631 49.58 -38.15 9.94
CA CYS A 631 50.03 -38.95 11.08
C CYS A 631 50.42 -38.08 12.29
N HIS A 632 51.32 -37.11 12.11
CA HIS A 632 51.89 -36.28 13.18
C HIS A 632 52.13 -34.87 12.67
N GLY A 633 52.28 -33.87 13.53
CA GLY A 633 52.49 -32.48 13.07
C GLY A 633 53.66 -32.33 12.08
N MET A 634 53.63 -31.29 11.25
CA MET A 634 54.77 -30.87 10.42
C MET A 634 55.29 -29.49 10.88
N PRO A 635 56.15 -29.44 11.91
CA PRO A 635 56.74 -30.56 12.67
C PRO A 635 55.83 -31.05 13.81
N PRO A 636 56.14 -32.20 14.46
CA PRO A 636 55.46 -32.59 15.69
C PRO A 636 55.87 -31.62 16.81
N LYS A 637 54.94 -31.09 17.62
CA LYS A 637 55.17 -30.08 18.67
C LYS A 637 55.84 -30.71 19.89
N THR A 638 57.10 -31.09 19.68
CA THR A 638 57.89 -32.00 20.51
C THR A 638 59.15 -31.29 21.00
N GLY A 639 58.94 -30.22 21.78
CA GLY A 639 59.97 -29.21 22.07
C GLY A 639 59.85 -28.02 21.10
N ALA A 640 60.92 -27.26 20.92
CA ALA A 640 61.03 -26.00 20.17
C ALA A 640 60.85 -26.15 18.64
N HIS A 641 60.26 -27.24 18.19
CA HIS A 641 59.85 -27.47 16.81
C HIS A 641 58.86 -26.41 16.33
N GLU A 642 57.91 -26.01 17.19
CA GLU A 642 56.91 -24.96 16.93
C GLU A 642 57.59 -23.60 16.65
N GLU A 643 58.43 -23.11 17.58
CA GLU A 643 59.24 -21.90 17.42
C GLU A 643 60.16 -21.95 16.18
N CYS A 644 60.86 -23.06 15.96
CA CYS A 644 61.88 -23.16 14.90
C CYS A 644 61.28 -23.32 13.49
N VAL A 645 60.11 -23.95 13.34
CA VAL A 645 59.59 -24.38 12.01
C VAL A 645 58.24 -23.76 11.67
N GLU A 646 57.43 -23.39 12.68
CA GLU A 646 56.17 -22.66 12.51
C GLU A 646 56.39 -21.15 12.65
N GLU A 647 56.93 -20.66 13.78
CA GLU A 647 57.18 -19.22 13.97
C GLU A 647 58.34 -18.70 13.09
N SER A 648 59.45 -19.44 13.04
CA SER A 648 60.65 -19.06 12.28
C SER A 648 60.71 -19.60 10.84
N ASN A 649 59.72 -20.40 10.42
CA ASN A 649 59.55 -20.98 9.07
C ASN A 649 60.81 -21.66 8.46
N LEU A 650 61.56 -22.46 9.24
CA LEU A 650 62.67 -23.28 8.72
C LEU A 650 62.17 -24.57 8.02
N ASP A 651 63.07 -25.35 7.42
CA ASP A 651 62.80 -26.65 6.76
C ASP A 651 63.20 -27.84 7.66
N CYS A 652 62.44 -28.94 7.60
CA CYS A 652 62.74 -30.18 8.31
C CYS A 652 64.14 -30.74 8.01
N ASN A 653 64.66 -30.53 6.79
CA ASN A 653 66.00 -30.96 6.39
C ASN A 653 67.14 -30.26 7.18
N VAL A 654 66.84 -29.17 7.90
CA VAL A 654 67.76 -28.50 8.83
C VAL A 654 68.02 -29.35 10.08
N CYS A 655 67.13 -30.31 10.40
CA CYS A 655 67.24 -31.16 11.59
C CYS A 655 67.07 -32.68 11.34
N HIS A 656 66.67 -33.13 10.15
CA HIS A 656 66.45 -34.55 9.84
C HIS A 656 66.93 -34.94 8.42
N GLU A 657 67.93 -35.83 8.32
CA GLU A 657 68.46 -36.31 7.03
C GLU A 657 67.51 -37.34 6.37
N GLY A 658 67.20 -37.16 5.09
CA GLY A 658 66.23 -38.00 4.36
C GLY A 658 64.77 -37.61 4.60
N TYR A 659 64.54 -36.41 5.13
CA TYR A 659 63.23 -35.78 5.32
C TYR A 659 63.27 -34.37 4.70
N SER A 660 62.12 -33.90 4.21
CA SER A 660 61.93 -32.54 3.70
C SER A 660 60.75 -31.86 4.41
N LYS A 661 60.60 -30.55 4.27
CA LYS A 661 59.30 -29.91 4.56
C LYS A 661 58.27 -30.40 3.54
N ASN A 662 57.49 -31.41 3.94
CA ASN A 662 56.23 -31.86 3.35
C ASN A 662 56.30 -32.77 2.10
N SER A 663 57.42 -33.45 1.77
CA SER A 663 57.46 -34.31 0.56
C SER A 663 58.12 -35.69 0.66
N GLU A 664 59.06 -35.95 1.58
CA GLU A 664 59.84 -37.20 1.63
C GLU A 664 60.00 -37.73 3.06
N VAL A 665 59.88 -39.06 3.22
CA VAL A 665 60.08 -39.81 4.47
C VAL A 665 60.78 -41.15 4.20
N ASN A 666 61.37 -41.76 5.24
CA ASN A 666 62.00 -43.08 5.14
C ASN A 666 61.03 -44.20 5.56
N GLU A 667 60.38 -44.86 4.59
CA GLU A 667 59.35 -45.91 4.76
C GLU A 667 59.71 -47.08 5.70
N ILE A 668 61.01 -47.31 5.98
CA ILE A 668 61.49 -48.39 6.86
C ILE A 668 61.68 -47.90 8.31
N LEU A 669 61.92 -46.60 8.48
CA LEU A 669 62.08 -45.95 9.79
C LEU A 669 60.76 -45.33 10.29
N HIS A 670 59.96 -44.80 9.39
CA HIS A 670 58.64 -44.26 9.67
C HIS A 670 57.69 -45.36 10.18
N LEU A 671 56.86 -45.02 11.17
CA LEU A 671 55.89 -45.91 11.85
C LEU A 671 56.44 -47.23 12.46
N ASN A 672 57.76 -47.38 12.64
CA ASN A 672 58.36 -48.58 13.26
C ASN A 672 58.50 -48.55 14.80
N GLY A 673 58.26 -47.40 15.43
CA GLY A 673 58.21 -47.22 16.90
C GLY A 673 59.46 -46.61 17.55
N LYS A 674 60.20 -45.71 16.87
CA LYS A 674 61.46 -45.07 17.34
C LYS A 674 61.59 -43.59 16.88
N ILE A 675 62.69 -42.90 17.24
CA ILE A 675 62.92 -41.44 17.04
C ILE A 675 64.40 -41.16 16.68
N ASP A 676 64.69 -40.30 15.68
CA ASP A 676 66.03 -40.04 15.09
C ASP A 676 66.23 -38.55 14.58
N VAL A 677 67.44 -37.95 14.64
CA VAL A 677 67.73 -36.48 14.36
C VAL A 677 69.18 -36.20 13.81
N VAL A 678 69.39 -35.29 12.83
CA VAL A 678 70.70 -34.94 12.16
C VAL A 678 70.75 -33.50 11.54
N PHE A 679 71.85 -32.71 11.68
CA PHE A 679 71.99 -31.30 11.18
C PHE A 679 72.88 -31.07 9.91
N PRO A 680 72.56 -30.09 9.01
CA PRO A 680 73.41 -29.63 7.90
C PRO A 680 74.52 -28.58 8.20
N GLU A 681 75.48 -28.48 7.27
CA GLU A 681 76.72 -27.68 7.39
C GLU A 681 76.54 -26.15 7.34
N ALA A 682 75.54 -25.62 6.61
CA ALA A 682 75.36 -24.17 6.44
C ALA A 682 74.79 -23.44 7.67
N ILE A 683 74.19 -24.20 8.60
CA ILE A 683 73.61 -23.70 9.86
C ILE A 683 74.45 -24.16 11.06
N GLY A 684 74.81 -25.45 11.10
CA GLY A 684 75.64 -26.07 12.13
C GLY A 684 74.89 -26.44 13.42
N GLY A 685 75.27 -27.55 14.05
CA GLY A 685 74.67 -28.01 15.31
C GLY A 685 75.03 -29.44 15.71
N THR A 686 74.57 -29.85 16.91
CA THR A 686 74.59 -31.24 17.41
C THR A 686 73.42 -31.44 18.39
N TYR A 687 72.73 -32.58 18.32
CA TYR A 687 71.59 -32.91 19.20
C TYR A 687 71.88 -34.17 20.05
N GLY A 688 71.36 -34.17 21.29
CA GLY A 688 71.34 -35.34 22.15
C GLY A 688 70.79 -34.99 23.54
N ASN A 689 70.00 -35.88 24.15
CA ASN A 689 69.33 -35.64 25.43
C ASN A 689 68.56 -34.29 25.52
N LYS A 690 67.89 -33.87 24.43
CA LYS A 690 67.11 -32.60 24.33
C LYS A 690 67.93 -31.29 24.48
N ILE A 691 69.15 -31.22 23.92
CA ILE A 691 69.99 -30.01 23.96
C ILE A 691 70.60 -29.70 22.58
N CYS A 692 70.63 -28.42 22.20
CA CYS A 692 71.24 -27.87 20.98
C CYS A 692 72.35 -26.85 21.28
N SER A 693 73.23 -26.53 20.31
CA SER A 693 74.33 -25.57 20.51
C SER A 693 74.93 -25.02 19.19
N ASN A 694 75.22 -23.71 19.16
CA ASN A 694 75.91 -22.95 18.10
C ASN A 694 75.08 -22.69 16.81
N VAL A 695 73.87 -22.11 16.93
CA VAL A 695 72.98 -21.79 15.79
C VAL A 695 72.94 -20.28 15.52
N ILE A 696 72.83 -19.87 14.25
CA ILE A 696 72.93 -18.45 13.83
C ILE A 696 71.67 -17.62 14.17
N CYS A 697 70.46 -18.18 13.98
CA CYS A 697 69.20 -17.43 14.08
C CYS A 697 68.94 -16.87 15.49
N HIS A 698 69.39 -17.57 16.54
CA HIS A 698 69.17 -17.18 17.95
C HIS A 698 70.15 -16.08 18.41
N GLY A 699 70.85 -15.42 17.47
CA GLY A 699 72.00 -14.59 17.74
C GLY A 699 73.28 -15.41 17.92
N VAL A 700 74.40 -14.89 17.40
CA VAL A 700 75.69 -15.59 17.24
C VAL A 700 76.46 -15.86 18.57
N LYS A 701 75.78 -16.12 19.69
CA LYS A 701 76.42 -16.29 21.01
C LYS A 701 75.82 -17.33 21.98
N ASP A 702 74.60 -17.83 21.77
CA ASP A 702 73.87 -18.55 22.83
C ASP A 702 73.72 -20.07 22.62
N THR A 703 73.34 -20.76 23.70
CA THR A 703 73.13 -22.22 23.76
C THR A 703 71.77 -22.54 24.35
N SER A 704 70.91 -23.21 23.58
CA SER A 704 69.49 -23.38 23.91
C SER A 704 69.14 -24.83 24.28
N PRO A 705 68.34 -25.06 25.35
CA PRO A 705 67.60 -26.31 25.51
C PRO A 705 66.67 -26.53 24.30
N TRP A 706 66.26 -27.78 24.05
CA TRP A 706 65.28 -28.09 23.01
C TRP A 706 63.83 -27.75 23.40
N ASP A 707 63.58 -27.16 24.58
CA ASP A 707 62.23 -26.99 25.14
C ASP A 707 62.02 -25.56 25.77
N GLN A 708 62.47 -24.45 25.14
CA GLN A 708 62.31 -23.06 25.64
C GLN A 708 62.30 -21.96 24.55
N ASP A 709 61.44 -20.95 24.68
CA ASP A 709 60.95 -20.06 23.60
C ASP A 709 61.52 -18.61 23.57
N VAL A 710 61.54 -17.97 22.38
CA VAL A 710 62.04 -16.59 22.12
C VAL A 710 61.21 -15.85 21.03
N GLU A 711 60.23 -15.01 21.43
CA GLU A 711 59.30 -14.31 20.50
C GLU A 711 59.94 -13.48 19.36
N LEU A 712 59.31 -13.54 18.17
CA LEU A 712 59.61 -12.74 16.97
C LEU A 712 58.32 -12.05 16.42
N SER A 713 58.44 -10.89 15.75
CA SER A 713 57.27 -10.21 15.16
C SER A 713 57.61 -9.33 13.95
N CYS A 714 56.62 -9.00 13.12
CA CYS A 714 56.79 -8.07 11.99
C CYS A 714 57.29 -6.68 12.44
N ILE A 715 56.84 -6.20 13.61
CA ILE A 715 57.29 -4.92 14.19
C ILE A 715 58.75 -5.01 14.66
N SER A 716 59.20 -6.19 15.12
CA SER A 716 60.60 -6.46 15.47
C SER A 716 61.56 -6.31 14.26
N CYS A 717 61.03 -6.35 13.03
CA CYS A 717 61.79 -6.16 11.78
C CYS A 717 61.52 -4.82 11.07
N HIS A 718 60.27 -4.29 11.13
CA HIS A 718 59.80 -3.19 10.27
C HIS A 718 59.16 -1.99 11.01
N GLY A 719 59.06 -2.01 12.34
CA GLY A 719 58.27 -1.04 13.12
C GLY A 719 58.91 0.35 13.30
N GLY A 720 58.24 1.40 12.80
CA GLY A 720 58.67 2.80 12.90
C GLY A 720 58.46 3.49 14.26
N THR A 721 58.63 4.81 14.29
CA THR A 721 58.69 5.59 15.55
C THR A 721 57.35 5.81 16.27
N ASP A 722 56.23 5.68 15.58
CA ASP A 722 54.86 5.81 16.12
C ASP A 722 54.16 4.44 16.29
N ASN A 723 54.58 3.43 15.51
CA ASN A 723 54.41 1.99 15.74
C ASN A 723 52.96 1.46 15.87
N SER A 724 51.96 2.31 15.64
CA SER A 724 50.52 1.97 15.74
C SER A 724 49.82 1.86 14.38
N THR A 725 50.39 2.44 13.33
CA THR A 725 49.87 2.44 11.94
C THR A 725 50.70 1.56 10.99
N GLY A 726 51.94 1.23 11.37
CA GLY A 726 52.95 0.66 10.48
C GLY A 726 53.59 1.65 9.50
N ALA A 727 53.23 2.95 9.56
CA ALA A 727 53.73 3.98 8.65
C ALA A 727 54.14 5.24 9.43
N PRO A 728 55.42 5.67 9.39
CA PRO A 728 56.47 5.26 8.44
C PRO A 728 57.14 3.90 8.76
N PRO A 729 57.35 3.01 7.76
CA PRO A 729 58.03 1.73 7.95
C PRO A 729 59.55 1.83 8.11
N ILE A 730 60.20 0.71 8.51
CA ILE A 730 61.66 0.53 8.56
C ILE A 730 62.18 -0.37 7.42
N ASP A 731 63.33 0.01 6.83
CA ASP A 731 64.07 -0.79 5.85
C ASP A 731 65.02 -1.84 6.50
N LEU A 732 65.53 -2.79 5.69
CA LEU A 732 66.46 -3.86 6.11
C LEU A 732 67.84 -3.37 6.65
N LYS A 733 67.99 -2.06 6.90
CA LYS A 733 69.18 -1.41 7.50
C LYS A 733 68.83 -0.51 8.70
N GLY A 734 67.54 -0.27 8.99
CA GLY A 734 67.07 0.51 10.14
C GLY A 734 66.57 1.93 9.87
N ASN A 735 66.26 2.33 8.62
CA ASN A 735 65.88 3.71 8.25
C ASN A 735 64.36 3.96 8.21
N SER A 736 63.88 5.14 8.66
CA SER A 736 62.43 5.39 8.90
C SER A 736 61.86 6.79 8.57
N LEU A 737 62.57 7.66 7.83
CA LEU A 737 62.13 9.06 7.62
C LEU A 737 61.22 9.24 6.39
N LYS A 738 60.10 9.98 6.51
CA LYS A 738 59.15 10.23 5.40
C LYS A 738 59.69 10.97 4.16
N THR A 739 60.92 11.48 4.22
CA THR A 739 61.64 12.09 3.08
C THR A 739 62.57 11.10 2.37
N ASP A 740 62.75 9.90 2.92
CA ASP A 740 63.50 8.81 2.30
C ASP A 740 62.68 8.19 1.15
N GLY A 741 63.39 7.67 0.14
CA GLY A 741 62.76 7.04 -1.02
C GLY A 741 62.08 5.72 -0.68
N ASN A 742 62.60 5.01 0.32
CA ASN A 742 62.09 3.73 0.77
C ASN A 742 60.89 3.85 1.73
N VAL A 743 60.43 5.08 2.03
CA VAL A 743 59.48 5.36 3.13
C VAL A 743 58.30 6.27 2.71
N GLY A 744 58.56 7.38 2.00
CA GLY A 744 57.51 8.19 1.37
C GLY A 744 56.53 8.96 2.28
N ALA A 745 55.61 9.69 1.66
CA ALA A 745 54.69 10.63 2.31
C ALA A 745 53.33 10.06 2.77
N HIS A 746 53.22 8.73 2.97
CA HIS A 746 51.97 7.98 3.25
C HIS A 746 50.96 8.68 4.19
N THR A 747 51.42 9.29 5.29
CA THR A 747 50.60 9.96 6.32
C THR A 747 49.67 11.07 5.82
N ALA A 748 49.85 11.57 4.58
CA ALA A 748 48.96 12.59 3.99
C ALA A 748 47.55 12.05 3.66
N HIS A 749 47.41 10.75 3.40
CA HIS A 749 46.18 10.14 2.88
C HIS A 749 45.45 9.29 3.92
N VAL A 750 46.21 8.51 4.71
CA VAL A 750 45.70 7.57 5.73
C VAL A 750 45.37 8.24 7.08
N GLY A 751 45.51 9.57 7.16
CA GLY A 751 45.27 10.37 8.36
C GLY A 751 43.86 10.97 8.39
N ASN A 752 43.78 12.30 8.44
CA ASN A 752 42.53 13.05 8.34
C ASN A 752 42.67 14.10 7.21
N PRO A 753 42.48 13.72 5.93
CA PRO A 753 42.61 14.63 4.80
C PRO A 753 41.49 15.69 4.78
N ARG A 754 41.72 16.79 4.07
CA ARG A 754 40.84 17.98 4.08
C ARG A 754 39.68 17.92 3.10
N TRP A 755 39.90 17.32 1.92
CA TRP A 755 38.99 17.40 0.77
C TRP A 755 38.29 16.08 0.44
N SER A 756 38.61 15.01 1.20
CA SER A 756 38.02 13.68 1.10
C SER A 756 37.85 13.08 2.49
N ARG A 757 37.20 11.92 2.61
CA ARG A 757 37.44 11.04 3.76
C ARG A 757 38.88 10.51 3.79
N ALA A 758 39.29 9.96 4.92
CA ALA A 758 40.52 9.16 5.02
C ALA A 758 40.49 7.99 4.03
N LEU A 759 41.67 7.68 3.46
CA LEU A 759 41.85 6.57 2.54
C LEU A 759 42.51 5.38 3.26
N TYR A 760 42.03 4.18 3.01
CA TYR A 760 42.71 2.95 3.44
C TYR A 760 43.86 2.62 2.47
N CYS A 761 44.81 1.80 2.93
CA CYS A 761 46.02 1.49 2.15
C CYS A 761 45.67 0.87 0.79
N ASP A 762 44.76 -0.10 0.79
CA ASP A 762 44.26 -0.87 -0.36
C ASP A 762 43.47 -0.06 -1.38
N GLU A 763 42.97 1.12 -1.03
CA GLU A 763 42.41 2.08 -1.99
C GLU A 763 43.50 2.72 -2.87
N CYS A 764 44.76 2.65 -2.43
CA CYS A 764 45.96 3.09 -3.14
C CYS A 764 46.79 1.89 -3.62
N HIS A 765 47.25 1.00 -2.74
CA HIS A 765 48.06 -0.17 -3.05
C HIS A 765 47.87 -1.34 -2.09
N ILE A 766 48.15 -2.57 -2.56
CA ILE A 766 48.05 -3.80 -1.77
C ILE A 766 49.17 -3.88 -0.71
N LYS A 767 48.91 -4.57 0.42
CA LYS A 767 49.83 -4.78 1.55
C LYS A 767 50.19 -6.28 1.71
N PRO A 768 51.48 -6.64 1.93
CA PRO A 768 51.88 -8.01 2.28
C PRO A 768 51.38 -8.47 3.67
N THR A 769 51.40 -9.79 3.88
CA THR A 769 50.91 -10.49 5.08
C THR A 769 52.02 -11.26 5.80
N ASN A 770 52.93 -11.95 5.10
CA ASN A 770 53.99 -12.78 5.67
C ASN A 770 55.40 -12.32 5.23
N ILE A 771 56.44 -12.71 5.99
CA ILE A 771 57.84 -12.36 5.66
C ILE A 771 58.28 -12.99 4.32
N SER A 772 57.83 -14.21 4.04
CA SER A 772 58.10 -14.96 2.81
C SER A 772 57.00 -14.83 1.75
N ASP A 773 56.12 -13.82 1.85
CA ASP A 773 55.16 -13.54 0.77
C ASP A 773 55.90 -13.20 -0.53
N GLN A 774 55.28 -13.54 -1.65
CA GLN A 774 55.78 -13.12 -2.96
C GLN A 774 55.90 -11.59 -3.00
N TRP A 775 56.98 -11.09 -3.59
CA TRP A 775 57.34 -9.66 -3.65
C TRP A 775 57.79 -9.03 -2.32
N HIS A 776 58.21 -9.84 -1.32
CA HIS A 776 58.71 -9.34 -0.02
C HIS A 776 60.16 -9.75 0.28
N ILE A 777 60.41 -10.89 0.95
CA ILE A 777 61.75 -11.49 1.13
C ILE A 777 61.75 -12.94 0.59
N ASP A 778 61.04 -13.14 -0.52
CA ASP A 778 60.95 -14.40 -1.26
C ASP A 778 62.15 -14.60 -2.20
N ILE A 779 62.35 -13.70 -3.17
CA ILE A 779 63.28 -13.93 -4.30
C ILE A 779 64.03 -12.64 -4.74
N PHE A 780 64.82 -12.09 -3.81
CA PHE A 780 65.68 -10.89 -3.94
C PHE A 780 64.95 -9.51 -4.00
N PRO A 781 65.45 -8.48 -3.27
CA PRO A 781 64.82 -7.16 -3.17
C PRO A 781 65.12 -6.24 -4.38
N PRO A 782 64.33 -5.17 -4.61
CA PRO A 782 63.29 -4.61 -3.72
C PRO A 782 61.85 -5.06 -4.05
N ALA A 783 60.93 -4.83 -3.10
CA ALA A 783 59.50 -5.08 -3.23
C ALA A 783 58.81 -4.19 -4.28
N GLU A 784 57.75 -4.71 -4.90
CA GLU A 784 56.98 -4.06 -5.98
C GLU A 784 55.62 -3.51 -5.49
N ILE A 785 55.06 -2.52 -6.19
CA ILE A 785 53.77 -1.88 -5.83
C ILE A 785 52.67 -2.34 -6.79
N THR A 786 51.55 -2.85 -6.24
CA THR A 786 50.32 -3.16 -6.99
C THR A 786 49.18 -2.24 -6.57
N TRP A 787 48.55 -1.55 -7.52
CA TRP A 787 47.55 -0.49 -7.26
C TRP A 787 46.13 -1.00 -6.95
N GLY A 788 45.45 -0.28 -6.06
CA GLY A 788 44.04 -0.43 -5.72
C GLY A 788 43.07 0.14 -6.77
N ASP A 789 41.76 -0.06 -6.58
CA ASP A 789 40.77 0.20 -7.63
C ASP A 789 40.25 1.65 -7.68
N LEU A 790 40.15 2.34 -6.54
CA LEU A 790 39.80 3.77 -6.53
C LEU A 790 40.83 4.61 -7.29
N ALA A 791 42.10 4.23 -7.24
CA ALA A 791 43.17 4.84 -8.04
C ALA A 791 42.95 4.75 -9.57
N LYS A 792 42.16 3.76 -10.05
CA LYS A 792 41.94 3.43 -11.47
C LYS A 792 40.62 4.00 -12.03
N SER A 793 39.80 4.68 -11.23
CA SER A 793 38.53 5.30 -11.68
C SER A 793 38.75 6.35 -12.78
N ASP A 794 37.70 6.72 -13.52
CA ASP A 794 37.78 7.46 -14.80
C ASP A 794 38.80 6.84 -15.81
N GLN A 795 38.86 5.49 -15.83
CA GLN A 795 39.71 4.67 -16.70
C GLN A 795 41.21 5.02 -16.64
N GLN A 796 41.66 5.59 -15.53
CA GLN A 796 43.05 5.97 -15.32
C GLN A 796 43.96 4.74 -15.16
N THR A 797 45.27 4.94 -15.39
CA THR A 797 46.29 3.87 -15.36
C THR A 797 47.44 4.26 -14.42
N PRO A 798 47.27 4.05 -13.10
CA PRO A 798 48.22 4.48 -12.07
C PRO A 798 49.66 4.04 -12.31
N ASN A 799 50.59 4.97 -12.10
CA ASN A 799 52.02 4.73 -12.24
C ASN A 799 52.83 5.49 -11.19
N TYR A 800 53.95 4.90 -10.76
CA TYR A 800 54.94 5.48 -9.86
C TYR A 800 56.34 5.10 -10.33
N ASP A 801 57.20 6.09 -10.54
CA ASP A 801 58.54 5.92 -11.13
C ASP A 801 59.68 5.85 -10.08
N GLY A 802 59.35 5.78 -8.79
CA GLY A 802 60.31 5.97 -7.68
C GLY A 802 60.41 7.41 -7.16
N THR A 803 59.70 8.36 -7.77
CA THR A 803 59.68 9.78 -7.38
C THR A 803 58.33 10.49 -7.54
N THR A 804 57.54 10.16 -8.55
CA THR A 804 56.36 10.92 -8.99
C THR A 804 55.18 9.99 -9.24
N CYS A 805 53.97 10.42 -8.86
CA CYS A 805 52.73 9.70 -9.09
C CYS A 805 52.00 10.32 -10.30
N THR A 806 51.59 9.50 -11.26
CA THR A 806 50.98 9.97 -12.52
C THR A 806 49.80 9.08 -12.92
N ASN A 807 48.82 9.65 -13.62
CA ASN A 807 47.63 8.93 -14.12
C ASN A 807 46.85 8.18 -13.02
N ILE A 808 46.64 8.83 -11.87
CA ILE A 808 45.78 8.33 -10.79
C ILE A 808 44.46 9.11 -10.86
N TYR A 809 43.31 8.48 -10.61
CA TYR A 809 41.99 9.13 -10.58
C TYR A 809 41.99 10.45 -9.79
N CYS A 810 42.50 10.42 -8.56
CA CYS A 810 42.57 11.57 -7.66
C CYS A 810 43.65 12.61 -8.04
N HIS A 811 44.65 12.21 -8.85
CA HIS A 811 45.85 12.97 -9.19
C HIS A 811 46.38 12.53 -10.56
N GLY A 812 45.81 13.07 -11.63
CA GLY A 812 46.15 12.62 -12.99
C GLY A 812 45.40 13.36 -14.09
N SER A 813 45.37 12.76 -15.28
CA SER A 813 44.82 13.38 -16.50
C SER A 813 43.31 13.67 -16.48
N SER A 814 42.58 13.07 -15.52
CA SER A 814 41.18 13.36 -15.17
C SER A 814 40.96 14.80 -14.67
N LEU A 815 42.02 15.46 -14.20
CA LEU A 815 42.02 16.80 -13.59
C LEU A 815 42.68 17.80 -14.56
N SER A 816 41.97 18.07 -15.67
CA SER A 816 42.54 18.74 -16.85
C SER A 816 42.73 20.27 -16.71
N ASP A 817 42.06 20.90 -15.76
CA ASP A 817 42.04 22.35 -15.50
C ASP A 817 42.62 22.74 -14.12
N GLY A 818 43.13 21.76 -13.36
CA GLY A 818 43.82 21.99 -12.08
C GLY A 818 45.32 22.27 -12.21
N GLU A 819 45.87 23.13 -11.35
CA GLU A 819 47.28 23.55 -11.41
C GLU A 819 48.29 22.44 -11.06
N ASN A 820 47.90 21.37 -10.36
CA ASN A 820 48.83 20.36 -9.81
C ASN A 820 48.31 18.91 -9.93
N ASN A 821 48.29 18.39 -11.16
CA ASN A 821 47.74 17.07 -11.48
C ASN A 821 48.75 15.90 -11.47
N ASN A 822 50.02 16.11 -11.11
CA ASN A 822 51.04 15.03 -11.05
C ASN A 822 51.99 15.22 -9.84
N PRO A 823 51.59 14.83 -8.62
CA PRO A 823 52.31 15.13 -7.38
C PRO A 823 53.57 14.29 -7.18
N ASN A 824 54.55 14.87 -6.47
CA ASN A 824 55.78 14.18 -6.06
C ASN A 824 55.57 13.37 -4.77
N TRP A 825 56.10 12.15 -4.73
CA TRP A 825 56.01 11.20 -3.60
C TRP A 825 56.62 11.71 -2.28
N ARG A 826 57.46 12.74 -2.35
CA ARG A 826 58.10 13.41 -1.20
C ARG A 826 57.63 14.86 -1.01
N GLY A 827 56.55 15.24 -1.69
CA GLY A 827 55.95 16.57 -1.62
C GLY A 827 55.43 16.91 -0.21
N THR A 828 55.37 18.21 0.10
CA THR A 828 54.94 18.70 1.44
C THR A 828 54.08 19.97 1.39
N GLU A 829 53.66 20.39 0.20
CA GLU A 829 52.85 21.59 -0.01
C GLU A 829 51.34 21.29 0.14
N SER A 830 50.52 22.31 0.40
CA SER A 830 49.09 22.16 0.70
C SER A 830 48.22 22.57 -0.49
N MET A 831 47.29 21.71 -0.90
CA MET A 831 46.46 21.92 -2.09
C MET A 831 45.22 22.80 -1.83
N THR A 832 44.97 23.74 -2.73
CA THR A 832 43.71 24.49 -2.89
C THR A 832 42.73 23.71 -3.78
N CYS A 833 41.50 24.20 -3.96
CA CYS A 833 40.57 23.62 -4.92
C CYS A 833 41.11 23.75 -6.36
N GLU A 834 41.65 24.92 -6.71
CA GLU A 834 42.33 25.24 -7.99
C GLU A 834 43.55 24.35 -8.27
N SER A 835 44.14 23.73 -7.24
CA SER A 835 45.19 22.71 -7.43
C SER A 835 44.68 21.44 -8.12
N CYS A 836 43.38 21.16 -8.02
CA CYS A 836 42.72 19.96 -8.55
C CYS A 836 41.83 20.25 -9.76
N HIS A 837 41.05 21.33 -9.77
CA HIS A 837 40.15 21.68 -10.88
C HIS A 837 39.78 23.17 -10.87
N GLY A 838 39.22 23.69 -11.97
CA GLY A 838 38.73 25.07 -12.05
C GLY A 838 37.58 25.37 -11.08
N GLN A 839 37.28 26.65 -10.84
CA GLN A 839 36.21 27.06 -9.92
C GLN A 839 35.17 28.00 -10.58
N PRO A 840 34.12 27.46 -11.23
CA PRO A 840 33.83 26.02 -11.45
C PRO A 840 34.73 25.39 -12.53
N PRO A 841 34.72 24.05 -12.68
CA PRO A 841 35.50 23.38 -13.73
C PRO A 841 35.02 23.78 -15.13
N GLU A 842 35.95 23.95 -16.08
CA GLU A 842 35.67 24.42 -17.46
C GLU A 842 34.90 23.36 -18.30
N THR A 843 33.62 23.13 -17.99
CA THR A 843 32.86 21.96 -18.43
C THR A 843 31.38 22.27 -18.74
N GLY A 844 31.02 22.31 -20.02
CA GLY A 844 29.65 22.60 -20.45
C GLY A 844 29.20 24.01 -20.04
N ALA A 845 27.91 24.20 -19.77
CA ALA A 845 27.29 25.49 -19.48
C ALA A 845 27.58 26.06 -18.06
N HIS A 846 28.67 25.64 -17.41
CA HIS A 846 29.08 26.15 -16.09
C HIS A 846 29.35 27.67 -16.10
N GLU A 847 29.97 28.18 -17.16
CA GLU A 847 30.27 29.61 -17.33
C GLU A 847 28.96 30.43 -17.34
N GLU A 848 28.05 30.12 -18.26
CA GLU A 848 26.73 30.79 -18.37
C GLU A 848 25.94 30.83 -17.06
N HIS A 849 25.97 29.75 -16.26
CA HIS A 849 25.24 29.68 -14.99
C HIS A 849 25.97 30.29 -13.78
N THR A 850 27.27 30.62 -13.85
CA THR A 850 28.03 31.07 -12.67
C THR A 850 28.83 32.35 -12.85
N GLU A 851 29.01 32.81 -14.09
CA GLU A 851 29.52 34.15 -14.44
C GLU A 851 28.73 35.25 -13.72
N ASP A 852 29.42 36.31 -13.28
CA ASP A 852 28.91 37.42 -12.47
C ASP A 852 28.16 37.03 -11.18
N GLY A 853 28.09 35.74 -10.83
CA GLY A 853 27.47 35.25 -9.60
C GLY A 853 26.01 34.82 -9.72
N LYS A 854 25.49 34.64 -10.95
CA LYS A 854 24.08 34.29 -11.24
C LYS A 854 23.50 33.18 -10.33
N PHE A 855 24.26 32.12 -10.07
CA PHE A 855 23.88 31.03 -9.16
C PHE A 855 25.08 30.54 -8.30
N ASP A 856 24.82 30.08 -7.07
CA ASP A 856 25.82 29.41 -6.22
C ASP A 856 25.89 27.90 -6.50
N CYS A 857 27.06 27.31 -6.26
CA CYS A 857 27.33 25.88 -6.44
C CYS A 857 26.31 24.97 -5.73
N ASN A 858 25.85 25.35 -4.54
CA ASN A 858 24.93 24.55 -3.73
C ASN A 858 23.52 24.39 -4.34
N ILE A 859 23.20 25.15 -5.40
CA ILE A 859 21.93 25.03 -6.13
C ILE A 859 21.91 23.75 -7.00
N CYS A 860 23.06 23.41 -7.61
CA CYS A 860 23.21 22.25 -8.51
C CYS A 860 24.02 21.09 -7.90
N HIS A 861 24.75 21.35 -6.81
CA HIS A 861 25.57 20.37 -6.09
C HIS A 861 25.37 20.53 -4.58
N ASP A 862 24.34 19.89 -4.02
CA ASP A 862 24.03 19.90 -2.60
C ASP A 862 25.23 19.57 -1.69
N GLY A 863 25.57 20.50 -0.79
CA GLY A 863 26.71 20.43 0.12
C GLY A 863 28.05 20.95 -0.44
N TYR A 864 28.06 21.62 -1.59
CA TYR A 864 29.26 22.21 -2.20
C TYR A 864 29.17 23.74 -2.15
N LEU A 865 30.09 24.38 -1.44
CA LEU A 865 30.10 25.83 -1.16
C LEU A 865 31.33 26.50 -1.79
N LYS A 866 31.11 27.60 -2.51
CA LYS A 866 32.17 28.34 -3.21
C LYS A 866 33.35 28.62 -2.29
N ASN A 867 34.51 28.11 -2.69
CA ASN A 867 35.84 28.26 -2.05
C ASN A 867 35.95 27.83 -0.57
N SER A 868 34.96 27.13 -0.01
CA SER A 868 34.83 26.98 1.46
C SER A 868 34.40 25.60 1.95
N GLY A 869 33.64 24.83 1.17
CA GLY A 869 33.15 23.51 1.58
C GLY A 869 32.88 22.59 0.41
N VAL A 870 33.09 21.28 0.62
CA VAL A 870 32.75 20.22 -0.32
C VAL A 870 32.12 19.07 0.45
N ASN A 871 31.20 18.34 -0.18
CA ASN A 871 30.65 17.13 0.42
C ASN A 871 31.69 16.00 0.33
N VAL A 872 32.55 15.87 1.35
CA VAL A 872 33.72 14.96 1.36
C VAL A 872 33.39 13.46 1.18
N GLN A 873 32.11 13.09 1.28
CA GLN A 873 31.60 11.75 0.98
C GLN A 873 31.46 11.48 -0.54
N TYR A 874 31.30 12.54 -1.34
CA TYR A 874 31.09 12.47 -2.80
C TYR A 874 32.16 13.22 -3.62
N HIS A 875 32.95 14.11 -3.01
CA HIS A 875 33.96 14.91 -3.72
C HIS A 875 35.12 14.09 -4.33
N ILE A 876 35.47 12.93 -3.75
CA ILE A 876 36.39 11.94 -4.34
C ILE A 876 35.84 10.54 -4.07
N ASN A 877 35.06 9.99 -5.01
CA ASN A 877 34.35 8.71 -4.85
C ASN A 877 34.31 7.79 -6.09
N GLY A 878 34.89 8.22 -7.22
CA GLY A 878 34.86 7.49 -8.50
C GLY A 878 33.73 7.87 -9.46
N ASN A 879 32.85 8.82 -9.11
CA ASN A 879 31.67 9.22 -9.88
C ASN A 879 31.62 10.74 -10.14
N LYS A 880 30.65 11.18 -10.96
CA LYS A 880 30.37 12.60 -11.27
C LYS A 880 28.97 12.96 -10.75
N ASP A 881 28.90 13.31 -9.47
CA ASP A 881 27.66 13.63 -8.76
C ASP A 881 27.15 15.06 -9.08
N VAL A 882 25.97 15.15 -9.71
CA VAL A 882 25.16 16.37 -9.83
C VAL A 882 23.88 16.17 -9.04
N ARG A 883 23.55 17.09 -8.12
CA ARG A 883 22.42 16.95 -7.19
C ARG A 883 21.83 18.33 -6.90
N PHE A 884 20.74 18.66 -7.59
CA PHE A 884 19.96 19.85 -7.31
C PHE A 884 19.45 19.85 -5.87
N ASN A 885 19.40 21.02 -5.25
CA ASN A 885 18.81 21.17 -3.93
C ASN A 885 17.27 21.07 -3.96
N GLU A 886 16.65 20.96 -2.79
CA GLU A 886 15.19 20.83 -2.64
C GLU A 886 14.42 22.05 -3.19
N ALA A 887 15.05 23.22 -3.28
CA ALA A 887 14.44 24.47 -3.74
C ALA A 887 14.24 24.52 -5.27
N VAL A 888 15.21 24.04 -6.06
CA VAL A 888 15.13 24.05 -7.54
C VAL A 888 14.65 22.71 -8.12
N GLY A 889 14.96 21.61 -7.43
CA GLY A 889 14.51 20.27 -7.80
C GLY A 889 14.92 19.81 -9.21
N GLY A 890 14.17 18.86 -9.75
CA GLY A 890 14.46 18.24 -11.05
C GLY A 890 15.52 17.13 -10.99
N THR A 891 15.93 16.63 -12.16
CA THR A 891 16.95 15.58 -12.29
C THR A 891 17.96 15.88 -13.40
N TYR A 892 19.20 15.45 -13.18
CA TYR A 892 20.26 15.50 -14.18
C TYR A 892 20.54 14.08 -14.69
N SER A 893 20.41 13.86 -16.00
CA SER A 893 20.63 12.56 -16.65
C SER A 893 21.10 12.76 -18.09
N ASP A 894 22.11 11.99 -18.52
CA ASP A 894 22.71 12.05 -19.87
C ASP A 894 22.98 13.48 -20.38
N GLY A 895 23.45 14.36 -19.50
CA GLY A 895 23.78 15.75 -19.82
C GLY A 895 22.59 16.70 -19.95
N LYS A 896 21.38 16.29 -19.54
CA LYS A 896 20.15 17.10 -19.63
C LYS A 896 19.58 17.43 -18.26
N CYS A 897 19.05 18.65 -18.14
CA CYS A 897 18.33 19.12 -16.96
C CYS A 897 16.83 18.93 -17.19
N LEU A 898 16.18 18.09 -16.38
CA LEU A 898 14.77 17.73 -16.52
C LEU A 898 13.95 18.19 -15.32
N ASN A 899 12.83 18.86 -15.57
CA ASN A 899 11.86 19.33 -14.57
C ASN A 899 12.48 20.20 -13.46
N THR A 900 13.53 20.98 -13.77
CA THR A 900 14.07 22.00 -12.85
C THR A 900 13.18 23.24 -12.86
N ALA A 901 13.11 23.96 -11.74
CA ALA A 901 12.25 25.13 -11.58
C ALA A 901 12.53 26.27 -12.59
N CYS A 902 13.74 26.36 -13.16
CA CYS A 902 14.19 27.50 -13.98
C CYS A 902 14.05 27.30 -15.50
N HIS A 903 14.12 26.05 -16.01
CA HIS A 903 14.25 25.79 -17.46
C HIS A 903 12.96 25.36 -18.18
N GLY A 904 11.83 25.35 -17.46
CA GLY A 904 10.51 25.04 -18.02
C GLY A 904 10.31 23.58 -18.46
N SER A 905 9.09 23.26 -18.90
CA SER A 905 8.66 21.88 -19.20
C SER A 905 8.44 21.59 -20.70
N SER A 906 8.45 22.61 -21.56
CA SER A 906 8.09 22.48 -22.98
C SER A 906 9.24 22.11 -23.91
N ASN A 907 10.50 22.43 -23.56
CA ASN A 907 11.70 22.00 -24.30
C ASN A 907 12.96 22.05 -23.40
N PRO A 908 13.32 20.96 -22.69
CA PRO A 908 14.43 20.97 -21.73
C PRO A 908 15.81 21.05 -22.42
N PRO A 909 16.71 21.95 -21.98
CA PRO A 909 18.03 22.16 -22.60
C PRO A 909 19.03 21.05 -22.27
N SER A 910 20.03 20.90 -23.16
CA SER A 910 21.27 20.19 -22.85
C SER A 910 22.21 21.10 -22.03
N TRP A 911 23.06 20.53 -21.18
CA TRP A 911 24.13 21.22 -20.45
C TRP A 911 25.27 21.76 -21.36
N THR A 912 25.02 21.85 -22.66
CA THR A 912 25.98 22.17 -23.73
C THR A 912 25.33 22.99 -24.85
N GLU A 913 24.17 23.61 -24.60
CA GLU A 913 23.38 24.37 -25.58
C GLU A 913 22.89 25.68 -24.94
N ASP A 914 22.97 26.78 -25.69
CA ASP A 914 22.65 28.14 -25.22
C ASP A 914 21.13 28.33 -25.01
N ALA A 915 20.72 29.05 -23.95
CA ALA A 915 19.32 29.30 -23.58
C ALA A 915 19.01 30.79 -23.34
N ASP A 916 17.76 31.21 -23.58
CA ASP A 916 17.30 32.59 -23.35
C ASP A 916 17.06 32.86 -21.85
N PHE A 917 17.84 33.78 -21.28
CA PHE A 917 17.83 34.12 -19.85
C PHE A 917 17.03 35.39 -19.48
N SER A 918 16.14 35.85 -20.37
CA SER A 918 15.22 36.95 -20.06
C SER A 918 14.18 36.58 -18.98
N CYS A 919 13.67 37.55 -18.22
CA CYS A 919 12.65 37.28 -17.19
C CYS A 919 11.41 36.54 -17.74
N ILE A 920 11.13 36.70 -19.04
CA ILE A 920 9.99 36.14 -19.75
C ILE A 920 10.15 34.63 -20.02
N SER A 921 11.38 34.09 -20.07
CA SER A 921 11.59 32.64 -20.24
C SER A 921 11.14 31.83 -19.01
N CYS A 922 11.17 32.45 -17.82
CA CYS A 922 10.59 31.90 -16.59
C CYS A 922 9.13 32.35 -16.39
N HIS A 923 8.87 33.66 -16.39
CA HIS A 923 7.59 34.29 -16.00
C HIS A 923 6.68 34.62 -17.20
N GLY A 924 6.69 33.80 -18.25
CA GLY A 924 6.07 34.13 -19.55
C GLY A 924 4.61 34.61 -19.45
N GLY A 925 4.31 35.80 -19.98
CA GLY A 925 2.94 36.31 -20.07
C GLY A 925 2.14 35.60 -21.17
N MET A 926 0.80 35.68 -21.12
CA MET A 926 -0.05 35.13 -22.20
C MET A 926 0.19 35.75 -23.59
N ASP A 927 0.82 36.94 -23.66
CA ASP A 927 1.28 37.59 -24.90
C ASP A 927 2.78 37.42 -25.17
N ASN A 928 3.53 36.86 -24.23
CA ASN A 928 5.00 36.74 -24.21
C ASN A 928 5.78 38.06 -24.36
N ASP A 929 5.14 39.21 -24.12
CA ASP A 929 5.74 40.55 -24.18
C ASP A 929 5.60 41.32 -22.85
N SER A 930 4.48 41.13 -22.12
CA SER A 930 4.17 41.91 -20.91
C SER A 930 4.65 41.28 -19.59
N GLY A 931 4.85 39.96 -19.57
CA GLY A 931 5.05 39.20 -18.34
C GLY A 931 3.80 39.10 -17.44
N ALA A 932 2.61 39.47 -17.94
CA ALA A 932 1.36 39.44 -17.17
C ALA A 932 0.20 38.79 -17.96
N PRO A 933 -0.52 37.79 -17.42
CA PRO A 933 -0.26 37.14 -16.14
C PRO A 933 0.87 36.11 -16.32
N PRO A 934 1.79 35.97 -15.36
CA PRO A 934 2.93 35.06 -15.49
C PRO A 934 2.48 33.61 -15.37
N TYR A 935 3.27 32.68 -15.93
CA TYR A 935 3.25 31.29 -15.45
C TYR A 935 3.71 31.24 -13.99
N ASP A 936 3.05 30.45 -13.15
CA ASP A 936 3.59 30.14 -11.81
C ASP A 936 4.66 29.03 -11.87
N MET A 937 5.41 28.84 -10.79
CA MET A 937 6.48 27.83 -10.69
C MET A 937 5.98 26.37 -10.80
N SER A 938 4.68 26.14 -10.93
CA SER A 938 4.08 24.83 -11.24
C SER A 938 3.54 24.74 -12.68
N GLY A 939 3.76 25.77 -13.50
CA GLY A 939 3.32 25.84 -14.90
C GLY A 939 1.85 26.25 -15.09
N ASN A 940 1.16 26.74 -14.06
CA ASN A 940 -0.21 27.23 -14.23
C ASN A 940 -0.20 28.62 -14.89
N PHE A 941 -1.20 28.90 -15.74
CA PHE A 941 -1.37 30.18 -16.45
C PHE A 941 -2.81 30.73 -16.38
N ALA A 942 -3.72 30.03 -15.69
CA ALA A 942 -5.08 30.49 -15.49
C ALA A 942 -5.12 31.52 -14.35
N THR A 943 -5.79 32.65 -14.53
CA THR A 943 -5.94 33.71 -13.50
C THR A 943 -6.67 33.24 -12.23
N THR A 944 -7.30 32.07 -12.26
CA THR A 944 -7.88 31.38 -11.09
C THR A 944 -6.84 30.62 -10.25
N ALA A 945 -5.60 30.46 -10.72
CA ALA A 945 -4.50 29.89 -9.95
C ALA A 945 -3.81 30.96 -9.10
N LYS A 946 -3.52 30.65 -7.84
CA LYS A 946 -3.00 31.62 -6.85
C LYS A 946 -1.68 32.29 -7.22
N GLY A 947 -0.80 31.60 -7.95
CA GLY A 947 0.49 32.16 -8.42
C GLY A 947 0.36 33.05 -9.67
N VAL A 948 -0.83 33.10 -10.27
CA VAL A 948 -1.10 33.77 -11.55
C VAL A 948 -2.01 34.99 -11.33
N GLY A 949 -3.19 34.75 -10.75
CA GLY A 949 -4.10 35.76 -10.19
C GLY A 949 -4.48 36.94 -11.10
N ALA A 950 -4.76 38.07 -10.46
CA ALA A 950 -5.28 39.29 -11.06
C ALA A 950 -4.20 40.24 -11.62
N HIS A 951 -3.01 39.74 -11.98
CA HIS A 951 -1.96 40.57 -12.58
C HIS A 951 -2.46 41.37 -13.80
N SER A 952 -3.08 40.71 -14.78
CA SER A 952 -3.43 41.32 -16.07
C SER A 952 -4.30 42.57 -15.93
N ILE A 953 -5.38 42.51 -15.12
CA ILE A 953 -6.35 43.61 -15.01
C ILE A 953 -5.72 44.87 -14.37
N HIS A 954 -4.76 44.70 -13.46
CA HIS A 954 -4.02 45.82 -12.88
C HIS A 954 -3.00 46.41 -13.86
N ILE A 955 -2.30 45.59 -14.65
CA ILE A 955 -1.32 46.07 -15.65
C ILE A 955 -1.99 46.71 -16.86
N THR A 956 -3.13 46.20 -17.34
CA THR A 956 -3.87 46.79 -18.48
C THR A 956 -4.78 47.94 -18.08
N GLY A 957 -5.18 48.01 -16.81
CA GLY A 957 -6.26 48.86 -16.32
C GLY A 957 -7.63 48.26 -16.60
N ASP A 958 -8.64 48.78 -15.91
CA ASP A 958 -10.01 48.26 -15.85
C ASP A 958 -11.04 49.32 -16.26
N SER A 959 -12.28 49.29 -15.77
CA SER A 959 -13.27 50.34 -16.02
C SER A 959 -13.12 51.60 -15.14
N LEU A 960 -12.35 51.52 -14.04
CA LEU A 960 -12.19 52.59 -13.03
C LEU A 960 -10.82 53.28 -13.03
N SER A 961 -9.76 52.61 -13.48
CA SER A 961 -8.36 53.04 -13.39
C SER A 961 -7.58 52.71 -14.68
N ASP A 962 -6.51 53.47 -14.93
CA ASP A 962 -5.57 53.16 -16.02
C ASP A 962 -4.55 52.11 -15.54
N GLY A 963 -3.90 51.42 -16.48
CA GLY A 963 -2.92 50.39 -16.19
C GLY A 963 -1.77 50.89 -15.32
N MET A 964 -1.47 50.12 -14.27
CA MET A 964 -0.45 50.44 -13.28
C MET A 964 0.85 49.68 -13.59
N ASP A 965 2.00 50.32 -13.39
CA ASP A 965 3.29 49.63 -13.36
C ASP A 965 3.36 48.71 -12.12
N CYS A 966 4.00 47.54 -12.25
CA CYS A 966 4.20 46.59 -11.15
C CYS A 966 4.67 47.28 -9.86
N VAL A 967 5.59 48.25 -9.95
CA VAL A 967 6.18 48.96 -8.80
C VAL A 967 5.20 49.84 -8.00
N GLN A 968 3.98 50.05 -8.52
CA GLN A 968 2.88 50.65 -7.75
C GLN A 968 2.37 49.66 -6.68
N CYS A 969 2.29 48.37 -7.03
CA CYS A 969 1.77 47.29 -6.19
C CYS A 969 2.88 46.63 -5.36
N HIS A 970 3.93 46.10 -5.99
CA HIS A 970 5.08 45.46 -5.34
C HIS A 970 6.38 45.79 -6.09
N ILE A 971 7.52 45.78 -5.41
CA ILE A 971 8.81 45.98 -6.09
C ILE A 971 9.05 44.79 -7.03
N LYS A 972 9.53 45.08 -8.25
CA LYS A 972 9.96 44.06 -9.21
C LYS A 972 11.43 43.70 -8.94
N PRO A 973 11.81 42.42 -8.84
CA PRO A 973 13.19 41.98 -8.89
C PRO A 973 13.93 42.49 -10.15
N HIS A 974 15.21 42.81 -9.96
CA HIS A 974 16.19 43.09 -11.01
C HIS A 974 16.74 41.78 -11.59
N GLU A 975 17.07 40.82 -10.71
CA GLU A 975 17.70 39.55 -11.05
C GLU A 975 17.11 38.36 -10.28
N VAL A 976 17.42 37.13 -10.72
CA VAL A 976 16.74 35.91 -10.22
C VAL A 976 17.09 35.61 -8.75
N GLY A 977 18.29 36.00 -8.30
CA GLY A 977 18.76 35.82 -6.93
C GLY A 977 18.55 37.03 -6.00
N ASP A 978 17.73 38.02 -6.40
CA ASP A 978 17.38 39.15 -5.54
C ASP A 978 16.76 38.68 -4.21
N GLN A 979 17.02 39.43 -3.13
CA GLN A 979 16.33 39.25 -1.87
C GLN A 979 14.81 39.48 -2.08
N ASP A 980 13.99 38.65 -1.43
CA ASP A 980 12.54 38.58 -1.62
C ASP A 980 12.09 37.98 -2.99
N HIS A 981 12.99 37.30 -3.74
CA HIS A 981 12.65 36.45 -4.90
C HIS A 981 12.97 34.96 -4.62
N ILE A 982 13.67 34.25 -5.51
CA ILE A 982 14.07 32.84 -5.32
C ILE A 982 15.43 32.81 -4.59
N ASP A 983 15.46 33.34 -3.36
CA ASP A 983 16.68 33.35 -2.54
C ASP A 983 16.89 32.02 -1.79
N ALA A 984 18.13 31.78 -1.35
CA ALA A 984 18.56 30.49 -0.81
C ALA A 984 18.08 30.19 0.64
N ASN A 985 17.36 31.12 1.30
CA ASN A 985 16.99 31.00 2.72
C ASN A 985 15.49 31.11 2.99
N LEU A 986 14.70 31.73 2.10
CA LEU A 986 13.27 31.93 2.27
C LEU A 986 12.50 31.54 1.00
N LEU A 987 11.61 30.55 1.12
CA LEU A 987 10.64 30.17 0.09
C LEU A 987 9.29 29.82 0.74
N PRO A 988 8.15 30.17 0.11
CA PRO A 988 8.02 30.86 -1.18
C PRO A 988 8.28 32.38 -1.08
N ALA A 989 8.73 32.97 -2.19
CA ALA A 989 9.11 34.37 -2.32
C ALA A 989 8.10 35.38 -1.72
N GLU A 990 8.61 36.34 -0.94
CA GLU A 990 7.85 37.37 -0.25
C GLU A 990 7.42 38.56 -1.14
N ILE A 991 6.30 39.20 -0.79
CA ILE A 991 5.81 40.40 -1.48
C ILE A 991 6.29 41.67 -0.75
N THR A 992 7.38 42.26 -1.24
CA THR A 992 7.80 43.61 -0.80
C THR A 992 6.98 44.69 -1.52
N TRP A 993 6.00 45.24 -0.81
CA TRP A 993 5.00 46.17 -1.35
C TRP A 993 5.56 47.49 -1.88
N GLY A 994 4.96 47.96 -2.98
CA GLY A 994 5.28 49.19 -3.71
C GLY A 994 4.77 50.45 -3.01
N ASN A 995 5.10 51.62 -3.55
CA ASN A 995 4.87 52.89 -2.84
C ASN A 995 3.42 53.39 -2.90
N LEU A 996 2.65 53.06 -3.95
CA LEU A 996 1.24 53.44 -4.02
C LEU A 996 0.39 52.58 -3.08
N ALA A 997 0.67 51.27 -3.01
CA ALA A 997 0.01 50.35 -2.09
C ALA A 997 0.06 50.77 -0.61
N LYS A 998 1.16 51.45 -0.20
CA LYS A 998 1.45 51.89 1.18
C LYS A 998 1.11 53.36 1.46
N MET A 999 0.31 54.01 0.62
CA MET A 999 -0.08 55.42 0.80
C MET A 999 -1.11 55.59 1.95
N ASP A 1000 -1.30 56.81 2.46
CA ASP A 1000 -2.17 57.11 3.62
C ASP A 1000 -1.91 56.27 4.89
N GLU A 1001 -0.62 55.93 5.13
CA GLU A 1001 -0.16 55.05 6.23
C GLU A 1001 -0.71 53.61 6.16
N ALA A 1002 -1.26 53.20 5.02
CA ALA A 1002 -1.72 51.82 4.77
C ALA A 1002 -0.59 50.79 4.99
N THR A 1003 -0.96 49.65 5.58
CA THR A 1003 -0.04 48.53 5.84
C THR A 1003 -0.43 47.27 5.04
N PRO A 1004 -0.23 47.26 3.71
CA PRO A 1004 -0.50 46.12 2.84
C PRO A 1004 -0.12 44.76 3.41
N SER A 1005 -1.04 43.82 3.26
CA SER A 1005 -0.89 42.44 3.73
C SER A 1005 -1.54 41.48 2.73
N TRP A 1006 -0.85 40.37 2.47
CA TRP A 1006 -1.34 39.23 1.71
C TRP A 1006 -1.54 38.06 2.67
N ASP A 1007 -2.66 37.36 2.58
CA ASP A 1007 -2.98 36.24 3.49
C ASP A 1007 -2.20 34.93 3.17
N GLY A 1008 -1.41 34.91 2.10
CA GLY A 1008 -0.71 33.72 1.61
C GLY A 1008 -1.58 32.75 0.81
N VAL A 1009 -2.86 33.07 0.61
CA VAL A 1009 -3.90 32.16 0.11
C VAL A 1009 -4.70 32.75 -1.05
N ASN A 1010 -5.45 33.84 -0.84
CA ASN A 1010 -6.35 34.44 -1.83
C ASN A 1010 -6.71 35.94 -1.62
N THR A 1011 -6.48 36.56 -0.45
CA THR A 1011 -6.98 37.92 -0.16
C THR A 1011 -5.88 38.98 0.06
N CYS A 1012 -6.07 40.12 -0.61
CA CYS A 1012 -5.29 41.34 -0.37
C CYS A 1012 -6.03 42.23 0.64
N SER A 1013 -5.33 42.64 1.70
CA SER A 1013 -5.89 43.40 2.82
C SER A 1013 -5.04 44.62 3.17
N ASN A 1014 -5.67 45.67 3.70
CA ASN A 1014 -5.01 46.90 4.16
C ASN A 1014 -4.19 47.63 3.06
N VAL A 1015 -4.61 47.50 1.78
CA VAL A 1015 -3.96 48.12 0.62
C VAL A 1015 -4.66 49.44 0.27
N TYR A 1016 -3.90 50.51 0.04
CA TYR A 1016 -4.44 51.83 -0.34
C TYR A 1016 -5.44 51.73 -1.52
N CYS A 1017 -5.04 51.11 -2.64
CA CYS A 1017 -5.87 50.93 -3.83
C CYS A 1017 -7.14 50.08 -3.61
N HIS A 1018 -7.30 49.46 -2.44
CA HIS A 1018 -8.45 48.63 -2.09
C HIS A 1018 -9.25 49.20 -0.91
N GLY A 1019 -9.12 50.49 -0.56
CA GLY A 1019 -9.99 51.14 0.43
C GLY A 1019 -9.31 51.55 1.74
N GLU A 1020 -8.02 51.22 1.93
CA GLU A 1020 -7.25 51.65 3.10
C GLU A 1020 -6.68 53.07 2.90
N PHE A 1021 -7.58 54.06 2.85
CA PHE A 1021 -7.27 55.50 2.71
C PHE A 1021 -8.27 56.39 3.45
N GLU A 1022 -8.05 57.71 3.53
CA GLU A 1022 -9.00 58.60 4.21
C GLU A 1022 -10.35 58.66 3.44
N LEU A 1023 -11.45 58.32 4.14
CA LEU A 1023 -12.81 58.13 3.59
C LEU A 1023 -13.03 56.88 2.72
N GLY A 1024 -12.02 56.02 2.56
CA GLY A 1024 -12.14 54.71 1.92
C GLY A 1024 -12.96 53.69 2.73
N ASN A 1025 -13.33 52.58 2.09
CA ASN A 1025 -14.02 51.46 2.71
C ASN A 1025 -13.02 50.37 3.14
N LYS A 1026 -12.64 50.37 4.41
CA LYS A 1026 -11.60 49.49 4.96
C LYS A 1026 -11.97 48.00 5.03
N ASP A 1027 -13.25 47.65 4.88
CA ASP A 1027 -13.71 46.25 4.85
C ASP A 1027 -13.51 45.58 3.47
N ASN A 1028 -13.05 46.31 2.46
CA ASN A 1028 -12.89 45.83 1.09
C ASN A 1028 -11.59 45.03 0.89
N ASN A 1029 -11.73 43.71 0.89
CA ASN A 1029 -10.62 42.75 0.80
C ASN A 1029 -10.84 41.86 -0.45
N PRO A 1030 -10.38 42.30 -1.65
CA PRO A 1030 -10.65 41.59 -2.90
C PRO A 1030 -9.94 40.23 -2.97
N LEU A 1031 -10.49 39.35 -3.81
CA LEU A 1031 -9.96 38.01 -4.09
C LEU A 1031 -9.05 38.07 -5.31
N TRP A 1032 -7.77 37.79 -5.09
CA TRP A 1032 -6.71 37.80 -6.09
C TRP A 1032 -6.97 36.89 -7.30
N THR A 1033 -7.80 35.86 -7.15
CA THR A 1033 -8.16 34.90 -8.20
C THR A 1033 -9.51 35.19 -8.88
N GLN A 1034 -10.19 36.31 -8.54
CA GLN A 1034 -11.45 36.74 -9.14
C GLN A 1034 -11.24 37.96 -10.05
N VAL A 1035 -11.30 37.75 -11.37
CA VAL A 1035 -10.98 38.76 -12.41
C VAL A 1035 -12.17 39.14 -13.30
N ASP A 1036 -13.38 39.14 -12.74
CA ASP A 1036 -14.65 39.31 -13.48
C ASP A 1036 -15.27 40.74 -13.38
N GLU A 1037 -14.48 41.73 -12.95
CA GLU A 1037 -14.88 43.11 -12.59
C GLU A 1037 -15.96 43.22 -11.48
N THR A 1038 -16.53 42.13 -10.95
CA THR A 1038 -17.65 42.22 -9.97
C THR A 1038 -17.24 42.80 -8.62
N GLN A 1039 -15.95 42.72 -8.28
CA GLN A 1039 -15.39 43.33 -7.08
C GLN A 1039 -15.09 44.84 -7.26
N ALA A 1040 -15.04 45.35 -8.49
CA ALA A 1040 -14.70 46.74 -8.82
C ALA A 1040 -15.96 47.63 -8.93
N THR A 1041 -16.76 47.69 -7.86
CA THR A 1041 -17.94 48.58 -7.80
C THR A 1041 -17.63 49.86 -7.03
N CYS A 1042 -18.28 50.98 -7.36
CA CYS A 1042 -17.94 52.27 -6.73
C CYS A 1042 -18.16 52.32 -5.21
N GLU A 1043 -19.02 51.46 -4.65
CA GLU A 1043 -19.25 51.33 -3.21
C GLU A 1043 -18.27 50.35 -2.52
N SER A 1044 -17.52 49.55 -3.28
CA SER A 1044 -16.51 48.65 -2.73
C SER A 1044 -15.30 49.42 -2.20
N CYS A 1045 -14.71 50.34 -2.95
CA CYS A 1045 -13.51 51.08 -2.52
C CYS A 1045 -13.79 52.26 -1.58
N HIS A 1046 -14.95 52.93 -1.69
CA HIS A 1046 -15.33 54.04 -0.80
C HIS A 1046 -16.86 54.23 -0.73
N MET A 1047 -17.36 54.97 0.27
CA MET A 1047 -18.79 55.28 0.37
C MET A 1047 -19.26 56.24 -0.74
N LEU A 1048 -20.55 56.14 -1.12
CA LEU A 1048 -21.21 57.03 -2.08
C LEU A 1048 -22.44 57.74 -1.45
N PRO A 1049 -22.39 59.07 -1.22
CA PRO A 1049 -21.19 59.90 -1.16
C PRO A 1049 -20.31 59.54 0.05
N PRO A 1050 -19.03 59.97 0.08
CA PRO A 1050 -18.20 59.83 1.27
C PRO A 1050 -18.75 60.65 2.46
N PRO A 1051 -18.24 60.44 3.69
CA PRO A 1051 -18.64 61.21 4.87
C PRO A 1051 -18.46 62.74 4.75
N SER A 1052 -19.12 63.47 5.66
CA SER A 1052 -19.05 64.93 5.79
C SER A 1052 -17.58 65.42 5.77
N PRO A 1053 -17.21 66.44 4.96
CA PRO A 1053 -18.03 67.56 4.53
C PRO A 1053 -18.82 67.39 3.21
N HIS A 1054 -18.78 66.22 2.57
CA HIS A 1054 -19.53 65.98 1.33
C HIS A 1054 -21.04 66.18 1.51
N LEU A 1055 -21.71 66.65 0.45
CA LEU A 1055 -23.15 66.85 0.39
C LEU A 1055 -23.82 65.63 -0.27
N ASP A 1056 -25.00 65.27 0.22
CA ASP A 1056 -25.85 64.23 -0.38
C ASP A 1056 -26.39 64.70 -1.75
N ASN A 1057 -25.67 64.33 -2.81
CA ASN A 1057 -25.94 64.74 -4.19
C ASN A 1057 -25.44 63.70 -5.18
N ALA A 1058 -26.35 63.18 -6.03
CA ALA A 1058 -26.05 62.18 -7.04
C ALA A 1058 -25.29 62.70 -8.27
N GLN A 1059 -25.11 64.02 -8.43
CA GLN A 1059 -24.41 64.65 -9.55
C GLN A 1059 -22.92 64.92 -9.23
N CYS A 1060 -22.12 63.87 -9.09
CA CYS A 1060 -20.71 63.92 -8.69
C CYS A 1060 -19.86 64.86 -9.58
N SER A 1061 -20.16 64.91 -10.88
CA SER A 1061 -19.46 65.74 -11.88
C SER A 1061 -19.58 67.26 -11.68
N LEU A 1062 -20.43 67.73 -10.78
CA LEU A 1062 -20.48 69.14 -10.37
C LEU A 1062 -19.28 69.56 -9.51
N CYS A 1063 -18.58 68.60 -8.90
CA CYS A 1063 -17.43 68.85 -8.01
C CYS A 1063 -16.19 67.99 -8.35
N HIS A 1064 -16.37 66.82 -8.97
CA HIS A 1064 -15.29 65.94 -9.45
C HIS A 1064 -15.28 65.85 -10.99
N GLY A 1065 -15.68 66.94 -11.66
CA GLY A 1065 -15.96 66.98 -13.09
C GLY A 1065 -14.74 66.81 -14.00
N ASN A 1066 -13.53 66.79 -13.45
CA ASN A 1066 -12.32 66.44 -14.18
C ASN A 1066 -12.01 64.92 -14.18
N ILE A 1067 -12.77 64.11 -13.43
CA ILE A 1067 -12.55 62.67 -13.21
C ILE A 1067 -13.79 61.86 -13.57
N VAL A 1068 -15.00 62.34 -13.26
CA VAL A 1068 -16.27 61.60 -13.44
C VAL A 1068 -17.34 62.41 -14.18
N ASP A 1069 -18.14 61.74 -15.03
CA ASP A 1069 -19.24 62.35 -15.80
C ASP A 1069 -20.60 62.39 -15.06
N GLU A 1070 -21.62 62.95 -15.73
CA GLU A 1070 -23.00 63.03 -15.21
C GLU A 1070 -23.70 61.67 -15.02
N ASN A 1071 -23.15 60.58 -15.57
CA ASN A 1071 -23.63 59.21 -15.44
C ASN A 1071 -22.85 58.41 -14.37
N ARG A 1072 -21.94 59.06 -13.63
CA ARG A 1072 -20.96 58.46 -12.71
C ARG A 1072 -19.91 57.56 -13.38
N LYS A 1073 -19.64 57.75 -14.67
CA LYS A 1073 -18.55 57.05 -15.37
C LYS A 1073 -17.24 57.83 -15.24
N ILE A 1074 -16.15 57.13 -14.92
CA ILE A 1074 -14.80 57.71 -14.94
C ILE A 1074 -14.42 58.09 -16.38
N ILE A 1075 -14.01 59.35 -16.57
CA ILE A 1075 -13.61 59.97 -17.85
C ILE A 1075 -12.12 60.30 -17.92
N ASP A 1076 -11.45 60.44 -16.77
CA ASP A 1076 -9.99 60.52 -16.68
C ASP A 1076 -9.50 59.56 -15.59
N LYS A 1077 -9.24 58.33 -16.01
CA LYS A 1077 -8.84 57.22 -15.14
C LYS A 1077 -7.48 57.45 -14.48
N SER A 1078 -6.58 58.18 -15.15
CA SER A 1078 -5.26 58.57 -14.63
C SER A 1078 -5.33 59.45 -13.36
N LYS A 1079 -6.53 59.94 -13.00
CA LYS A 1079 -6.80 60.71 -11.78
C LYS A 1079 -7.63 60.00 -10.72
N HIS A 1080 -8.13 58.79 -10.97
CA HIS A 1080 -9.08 58.15 -10.06
C HIS A 1080 -8.41 57.30 -8.97
N VAL A 1081 -7.33 56.60 -9.31
CA VAL A 1081 -6.56 55.75 -8.38
C VAL A 1081 -5.05 56.06 -8.53
N ASN A 1082 -4.67 57.31 -8.26
CA ASN A 1082 -3.33 57.85 -8.51
C ASN A 1082 -2.57 58.34 -7.26
N GLY A 1083 -3.20 58.24 -6.08
CA GLY A 1083 -2.63 58.72 -4.82
C GLY A 1083 -2.79 60.24 -4.57
N GLN A 1084 -3.69 60.93 -5.26
CA GLN A 1084 -3.91 62.38 -5.11
C GLN A 1084 -5.41 62.72 -5.08
N THR A 1085 -5.78 63.73 -4.28
CA THR A 1085 -7.17 64.20 -4.18
C THR A 1085 -7.51 65.15 -5.34
N ASP A 1086 -7.87 64.58 -6.48
CA ASP A 1086 -8.28 65.31 -7.68
C ASP A 1086 -9.79 65.69 -7.68
N PHE A 1087 -10.12 66.82 -8.31
CA PHE A 1087 -11.47 67.42 -8.41
C PHE A 1087 -11.72 67.94 -9.85
#